data_AF-A0A8J2B1H0-F1
#
_entry.id   AF-A0A8J2B1H0-F1
#
_cell.length_a   1.000
_cell.length_b   1.000
_cell.length_c   1.000
_cell.angle_alpha   90.00
_cell.angle_beta   90.00
_cell.angle_gamma   90.00
#
_symmetry.space_group_name_H-M   'P 1'
#
loop_
_entity.id
_entity.type
_entity.pdbx_description
1 polymer ?
#
loop_
_entity_poly.entity_id
_entity_poly.type
_entity_poly.pdbx_seq_one_letter_code
_entity_poly.pdbx_strand_id
1 'polypeptide(L)'
;MNLATSCRFVKTNVFNNTKATPFSLTSLPNKIVNPTSQLSSSKATSRLFCQLQQQSEYHTLRPSKVRTAVTGATTRPRTFCAVSPFGGSFNFASRLAGSTRAGPAGLQHFSSGLGILTVRKINEQAQEQEPHLVYCEQKQDAARTNSSQQKRHFFSGLFSKKEEKENKTAEVNNKDVFSLENERASSLVAKMTEHGYDYDLFVVGGGSGGLAAAKKAGEMGKKTAVADFVEPSPAGTSWGLGGTCLNVGCIPKKLCHFAAQAPEFQQDFAALGWEFHAMHSWDAMITNIDNYIKGSNWGNKTDLRTKDVKYYNKHATFVDAHTLQLRDKKGNLEQVTADKIMVAVGGRPNMGGYPGVEECCISSDDIFWRSKPPGKTLVVGASYIALECAGFLASLGFDTTVMVRSILLRGFDRDMADRIGSYMEDHGVKFARGMIPSKFEKTEDGRTRVFVNDKEFGDYDTVLMAIGRQGLAAKLNLEAAGVKYDPKNGKIFVDDADTTNVPNITAIGDIAHGRLELTPVAIQSGKFLVNRLFGGSSKLMDYTNVATTVFTPLEFGTVGLSEDDALEKYGKSGIEVYHGYQHPLEWRCNHDRSKTACYMKMVCDVSNDKVLGLHVLGPNAGEMIQGFAVAIKCGVTRDIINETVGIHPTVVEKVCDLTEIKKEGVALDGPANC
;
A
#
# COMPACT_ATOMS: atom_id res chain seq x y z
N MET A 1 -46.09 -41.55 17.17
CA MET A 1 -46.35 -42.96 17.56
C MET A 1 -45.06 -43.72 17.29
N ASN A 2 -44.25 -44.28 18.19
CA ASN A 2 -44.24 -44.63 19.62
C ASN A 2 -42.74 -44.50 20.05
N LEU A 3 -42.30 -43.84 21.13
CA LEU A 3 -42.35 -44.15 22.58
C LEU A 3 -41.79 -45.53 23.03
N ALA A 4 -40.63 -45.50 23.69
CA ALA A 4 -40.18 -46.27 24.89
C ALA A 4 -38.63 -46.18 24.98
N THR A 5 -37.97 -45.40 25.84
CA THR A 5 -37.83 -45.44 27.32
C THR A 5 -37.23 -46.74 27.87
N SER A 6 -35.97 -46.69 28.31
CA SER A 6 -35.57 -47.31 29.59
C SER A 6 -34.33 -46.62 30.17
N CYS A 7 -34.40 -46.39 31.48
CA CYS A 7 -33.48 -45.65 32.31
C CYS A 7 -33.03 -46.61 33.43
N ARG A 8 -31.74 -46.62 33.81
CA ARG A 8 -31.31 -47.06 35.16
C ARG A 8 -30.14 -46.23 35.66
N PHE A 9 -30.42 -45.54 36.76
CA PHE A 9 -29.51 -44.92 37.73
C PHE A 9 -28.79 -45.96 38.60
N VAL A 10 -27.55 -45.68 39.03
CA VAL A 10 -27.10 -45.77 40.46
C VAL A 10 -25.98 -44.76 40.76
N LYS A 11 -26.32 -43.77 41.62
CA LYS A 11 -25.59 -43.12 42.75
C LYS A 11 -24.05 -43.19 42.82
N THR A 12 -23.35 -42.05 42.71
CA THR A 12 -22.88 -41.10 43.78
C THR A 12 -21.94 -41.67 44.84
N ASN A 13 -20.73 -41.10 44.92
CA ASN A 13 -20.10 -40.77 46.20
C ASN A 13 -19.32 -39.45 46.13
N VAL A 14 -19.60 -38.61 47.12
CA VAL A 14 -19.06 -37.28 47.40
C VAL A 14 -17.93 -37.43 48.40
N PHE A 15 -16.83 -36.70 48.23
CA PHE A 15 -16.00 -36.25 49.34
C PHE A 15 -15.46 -34.84 49.06
N ASN A 16 -15.85 -33.92 49.94
CA ASN A 16 -15.32 -32.57 50.12
C ASN A 16 -14.05 -32.59 50.97
N ASN A 17 -13.19 -31.59 50.76
CA ASN A 17 -12.30 -30.86 51.69
C ASN A 17 -10.90 -30.65 51.08
N THR A 18 -10.17 -29.53 51.20
CA THR A 18 -10.38 -28.18 51.74
C THR A 18 -9.21 -27.31 51.28
N LYS A 19 -9.41 -25.99 51.30
CA LYS A 19 -8.45 -24.87 51.15
C LYS A 19 -7.06 -25.06 51.79
N ALA A 20 -6.00 -24.57 51.14
CA ALA A 20 -4.90 -23.80 51.77
C ALA A 20 -3.82 -23.30 50.76
N THR A 21 -3.65 -21.99 50.69
CA THR A 21 -2.39 -21.22 50.54
C THR A 21 -2.55 -20.00 51.49
N PRO A 22 -1.51 -19.29 51.99
CA PRO A 22 -0.18 -19.08 51.41
C PRO A 22 1.01 -19.12 52.41
N PHE A 23 2.25 -19.08 51.91
CA PHE A 23 3.40 -18.61 52.71
C PHE A 23 4.37 -17.80 51.85
N SER A 24 4.73 -16.63 52.39
CA SER A 24 5.76 -15.68 51.98
C SER A 24 6.96 -15.85 52.90
N LEU A 25 8.19 -15.68 52.39
CA LEU A 25 9.37 -15.37 53.21
C LEU A 25 10.36 -14.54 52.39
N THR A 26 10.65 -13.35 52.93
CA THR A 26 11.70 -12.41 52.53
C THR A 26 12.93 -12.55 53.43
N SER A 27 14.16 -12.48 52.86
CA SER A 27 15.32 -11.65 53.29
C SER A 27 16.72 -12.29 53.08
N LEU A 28 17.48 -11.77 52.09
CA LEU A 28 18.90 -11.28 52.03
C LEU A 28 19.99 -11.78 53.03
N PRO A 29 21.31 -11.46 52.84
CA PRO A 29 22.19 -11.47 51.65
C PRO A 29 23.63 -12.03 51.93
N ASN A 30 24.46 -12.24 50.87
CA ASN A 30 25.87 -11.78 50.71
C ASN A 30 26.87 -12.74 50.01
N LYS A 31 27.68 -12.09 49.16
CA LYS A 31 29.11 -12.33 48.81
C LYS A 31 29.52 -13.43 47.82
N ILE A 32 29.85 -12.97 46.60
CA ILE A 32 31.17 -13.01 45.91
C ILE A 32 32.04 -14.25 46.19
N VAL A 33 32.39 -15.02 45.14
CA VAL A 33 33.78 -15.36 44.69
C VAL A 33 33.70 -16.15 43.37
N ASN A 34 34.39 -15.67 42.33
CA ASN A 34 34.82 -16.44 41.14
C ASN A 34 36.03 -17.30 41.53
N PRO A 35 36.22 -18.50 40.93
CA PRO A 35 37.38 -18.58 40.04
C PRO A 35 37.19 -19.46 38.79
N THR A 36 38.00 -19.10 37.81
CA THR A 36 38.32 -19.74 36.54
C THR A 36 39.03 -21.09 36.66
N SER A 37 38.73 -21.95 35.67
CA SER A 37 39.65 -22.79 34.88
C SER A 37 39.96 -24.26 35.28
N GLN A 38 39.94 -25.05 34.20
CA GLN A 38 40.70 -26.28 33.88
C GLN A 38 40.11 -27.68 34.16
N LEU A 39 39.78 -28.34 33.02
CA LEU A 39 40.18 -29.69 32.58
C LEU A 39 40.16 -30.85 33.60
N SER A 40 39.31 -31.85 33.34
CA SER A 40 39.71 -33.08 32.60
C SER A 40 38.74 -34.25 32.81
N SER A 41 38.48 -34.94 31.68
CA SER A 41 38.19 -36.37 31.50
C SER A 41 37.46 -37.16 32.58
N SER A 42 36.31 -37.76 32.21
CA SER A 42 36.17 -39.21 32.37
C SER A 42 35.19 -39.78 31.33
N LYS A 43 35.54 -40.97 30.86
CA LYS A 43 34.82 -41.81 29.89
C LYS A 43 33.62 -42.47 30.58
N ALA A 44 32.49 -42.56 29.88
CA ALA A 44 31.53 -43.64 30.10
C ALA A 44 30.81 -43.98 28.78
N THR A 45 31.03 -45.20 28.33
CA THR A 45 30.52 -45.83 27.12
C THR A 45 29.44 -46.82 27.52
N SER A 46 28.24 -46.73 26.95
CA SER A 46 27.24 -47.82 26.91
C SER A 46 26.12 -47.41 25.93
N ARG A 47 26.21 -47.79 24.65
CA ARG A 47 25.50 -48.93 24.02
C ARG A 47 24.01 -49.01 24.37
N LEU A 48 23.15 -48.69 23.40
CA LEU A 48 22.13 -49.60 22.88
C LEU A 48 21.67 -49.10 21.50
N PHE A 49 21.99 -49.86 20.44
CA PHE A 49 21.45 -49.71 19.10
C PHE A 49 20.42 -50.83 18.92
N CYS A 50 19.18 -50.48 18.55
CA CYS A 50 18.14 -51.43 18.21
C CYS A 50 18.15 -51.65 16.69
N GLN A 51 18.23 -52.91 16.26
CA GLN A 51 18.11 -53.35 14.88
C GLN A 51 16.64 -53.33 14.45
N LEU A 52 16.36 -52.76 13.27
CA LEU A 52 15.25 -53.21 12.43
C LEU A 52 15.78 -53.45 11.02
N GLN A 53 15.73 -54.72 10.61
CA GLN A 53 15.92 -55.17 9.25
C GLN A 53 14.64 -54.87 8.45
N GLN A 54 14.77 -54.19 7.31
CA GLN A 54 13.91 -54.45 6.15
C GLN A 54 14.78 -54.48 4.90
N GLN A 55 14.62 -55.56 4.15
CA GLN A 55 15.26 -55.84 2.88
C GLN A 55 14.60 -54.98 1.78
N SER A 56 15.41 -54.40 0.89
CA SER A 56 15.04 -54.29 -0.51
C SER A 56 16.30 -54.41 -1.37
N GLU A 57 16.20 -55.27 -2.38
CA GLU A 57 17.27 -55.64 -3.29
C GLU A 57 17.56 -54.51 -4.28
N TYR A 58 18.82 -54.11 -4.40
CA TYR A 58 19.30 -53.37 -5.56
C TYR A 58 20.58 -54.02 -6.10
N HIS A 59 20.47 -54.47 -7.35
CA HIS A 59 21.56 -55.05 -8.12
C HIS A 59 22.76 -54.08 -8.21
N THR A 60 23.93 -54.58 -7.83
CA THR A 60 25.22 -53.95 -8.04
C THR A 60 25.81 -54.41 -9.37
N LEU A 61 26.25 -53.48 -10.21
CA LEU A 61 27.26 -53.73 -11.24
C LEU A 61 28.43 -52.79 -10.99
N ARG A 62 29.61 -53.39 -10.79
CA ARG A 62 30.92 -52.74 -10.60
C ARG A 62 31.67 -52.58 -11.94
N PRO A 63 32.73 -51.75 -12.00
CA PRO A 63 33.17 -51.07 -13.21
C PRO A 63 34.34 -51.77 -13.92
N SER A 64 34.52 -51.49 -15.21
CA SER A 64 35.73 -51.80 -15.97
C SER A 64 36.42 -50.54 -16.49
N LYS A 65 37.70 -50.38 -16.11
CA LYS A 65 38.65 -49.38 -16.61
C LYS A 65 39.08 -49.71 -18.04
N VAL A 66 39.20 -48.70 -18.92
CA VAL A 66 40.20 -48.66 -20.01
C VAL A 66 40.68 -47.21 -20.18
N ARG A 67 42.01 -47.03 -20.17
CA ARG A 67 42.74 -45.82 -20.57
C ARG A 67 43.05 -45.90 -22.07
N THR A 68 42.94 -44.80 -22.82
CA THR A 68 44.03 -44.26 -23.67
C THR A 68 43.69 -42.88 -24.22
N ALA A 69 44.74 -42.07 -24.39
CA ALA A 69 44.74 -40.67 -24.80
C ALA A 69 44.61 -40.49 -26.33
N VAL A 70 44.01 -39.37 -26.79
CA VAL A 70 44.32 -38.72 -28.07
C VAL A 70 44.15 -37.20 -27.96
N THR A 71 45.10 -36.53 -28.61
CA THR A 71 45.36 -35.11 -28.87
C THR A 71 44.32 -34.36 -29.70
N GLY A 72 44.22 -33.04 -29.50
CA GLY A 72 44.26 -32.06 -30.60
C GLY A 72 42.93 -31.49 -31.16
N ALA A 73 42.89 -30.16 -31.14
CA ALA A 73 42.19 -29.24 -32.06
C ALA A 73 40.66 -29.04 -31.96
N THR A 74 40.32 -27.94 -31.27
CA THR A 74 39.46 -26.83 -31.72
C THR A 74 38.24 -27.11 -32.60
N THR A 75 37.05 -26.84 -32.06
CA THR A 75 36.02 -25.97 -32.68
C THR A 75 34.89 -25.72 -31.66
N ARG A 76 34.66 -24.45 -31.29
CA ARG A 76 33.43 -23.99 -30.61
C ARG A 76 32.73 -23.02 -31.55
N PRO A 77 31.44 -23.18 -31.86
CA PRO A 77 30.65 -22.07 -32.37
C PRO A 77 30.18 -21.18 -31.22
N ARG A 78 30.50 -19.89 -31.32
CA ARG A 78 29.92 -18.79 -30.53
C ARG A 78 28.88 -18.09 -31.39
N THR A 79 27.75 -17.76 -30.79
CA THR A 79 26.79 -16.68 -31.13
C THR A 79 25.74 -16.69 -30.01
N PHE A 80 25.15 -15.62 -29.47
CA PHE A 80 25.31 -14.17 -29.53
C PHE A 80 24.64 -13.66 -28.23
N CYS A 81 25.26 -12.75 -27.47
CA CYS A 81 24.54 -11.85 -26.55
C CYS A 81 25.37 -10.58 -26.44
N ALA A 82 24.91 -9.52 -27.11
CA ALA A 82 25.49 -8.19 -27.03
C ALA A 82 24.61 -7.33 -26.13
N VAL A 83 25.16 -6.90 -25.00
CA VAL A 83 24.82 -5.64 -24.34
C VAL A 83 26.16 -4.99 -24.01
N SER A 84 26.49 -3.92 -24.72
CA SER A 84 27.66 -3.09 -24.44
C SER A 84 27.30 -2.03 -23.39
N PRO A 85 28.15 -1.82 -22.36
CA PRO A 85 28.22 -0.57 -21.63
C PRO A 85 29.29 0.33 -22.29
N PHE A 86 28.97 1.59 -22.56
CA PHE A 86 29.99 2.61 -22.82
C PHE A 86 30.18 3.45 -21.56
N GLY A 87 31.26 3.16 -20.83
CA GLY A 87 31.93 4.11 -19.96
C GLY A 87 33.07 4.77 -20.73
N GLY A 88 33.18 6.09 -20.65
CA GLY A 88 34.34 6.87 -21.06
C GLY A 88 34.94 7.55 -19.84
N SER A 89 36.18 7.18 -19.54
CA SER A 89 36.99 7.61 -18.40
C SER A 89 37.42 9.07 -18.49
N PHE A 90 37.54 9.74 -17.33
CA PHE A 90 38.54 10.80 -17.11
C PHE A 90 39.14 10.66 -15.70
N ASN A 91 40.46 10.45 -15.65
CA ASN A 91 41.30 10.54 -14.46
C ASN A 91 41.67 12.02 -14.20
N PHE A 92 41.68 12.48 -12.94
CA PHE A 92 42.91 12.91 -12.24
C PHE A 92 42.65 13.38 -10.80
N ALA A 93 43.52 12.89 -9.92
CA ALA A 93 44.14 13.49 -8.72
C ALA A 93 43.31 13.99 -7.51
N SER A 94 43.63 13.32 -6.41
CA SER A 94 43.68 13.78 -5.01
C SER A 94 44.36 15.15 -4.77
N ARG A 95 43.84 15.94 -3.82
CA ARG A 95 44.61 16.44 -2.65
C ARG A 95 43.75 17.18 -1.60
N LEU A 96 44.29 17.12 -0.39
CA LEU A 96 43.88 17.57 0.95
C LEU A 96 43.56 19.07 1.13
N ALA A 97 42.68 19.30 2.13
CA ALA A 97 42.71 20.30 3.21
C ALA A 97 42.66 21.82 2.91
N GLY A 98 41.87 22.55 3.72
CA GLY A 98 42.14 23.96 4.01
C GLY A 98 40.92 24.85 4.21
N SER A 99 40.72 25.28 5.46
CA SER A 99 39.76 26.28 5.94
C SER A 99 39.91 27.69 5.35
N THR A 100 38.82 28.45 5.20
CA THR A 100 38.47 29.66 6.01
C THR A 100 37.47 30.61 5.31
N ARG A 101 36.55 31.10 6.15
CA ARG A 101 35.78 32.37 6.24
C ARG A 101 35.69 33.39 5.07
N ALA A 102 34.49 34.03 5.11
CA ALA A 102 34.15 35.45 4.91
C ALA A 102 33.51 35.87 3.57
N GLY A 103 32.31 36.50 3.66
CA GLY A 103 31.61 37.20 2.56
C GLY A 103 32.12 38.65 2.39
N PRO A 104 31.23 39.63 2.12
CA PRO A 104 30.37 39.79 0.94
C PRO A 104 30.61 41.17 0.23
N ALA A 105 30.19 41.31 -1.03
CA ALA A 105 29.94 42.54 -1.83
C ALA A 105 30.24 42.18 -3.31
N GLY A 106 29.64 42.73 -4.36
CA GLY A 106 28.78 43.88 -4.58
C GLY A 106 28.64 44.03 -6.11
N LEU A 107 27.64 44.79 -6.53
CA LEU A 107 27.22 45.03 -7.92
C LEU A 107 28.35 45.44 -8.89
N GLN A 108 28.25 45.04 -10.17
CA GLN A 108 27.92 45.95 -11.29
C GLN A 108 27.90 45.26 -12.66
N HIS A 109 27.05 45.82 -13.53
CA HIS A 109 26.76 45.52 -14.93
C HIS A 109 27.97 45.46 -15.88
N PHE A 110 27.89 44.64 -16.93
CA PHE A 110 27.97 45.11 -18.32
C PHE A 110 27.38 44.08 -19.31
N SER A 111 26.84 44.63 -20.39
CA SER A 111 26.06 44.05 -21.48
C SER A 111 26.82 43.16 -22.48
N SER A 112 26.13 42.21 -23.11
CA SER A 112 25.97 42.10 -24.57
C SER A 112 25.10 40.89 -24.94
N GLY A 113 24.25 41.06 -25.95
CA GLY A 113 23.12 40.17 -26.22
C GLY A 113 23.43 38.90 -26.99
N LEU A 114 22.40 38.08 -27.17
CA LEU A 114 22.31 37.16 -28.30
C LEU A 114 20.84 36.89 -28.64
N GLY A 115 20.56 36.90 -29.93
CA GLY A 115 19.23 36.89 -30.52
C GLY A 115 18.51 35.55 -30.49
N ILE A 116 17.22 35.69 -30.74
CA ILE A 116 16.21 34.67 -30.99
C ILE A 116 16.57 33.88 -32.26
N LEU A 117 16.52 32.55 -32.19
CA LEU A 117 16.47 31.70 -33.38
C LEU A 117 15.36 30.65 -33.26
N THR A 118 14.33 30.89 -34.05
CA THR A 118 13.20 30.02 -34.37
C THR A 118 13.70 28.79 -35.11
N VAL A 119 13.39 27.58 -34.63
CA VAL A 119 13.61 26.34 -35.40
C VAL A 119 12.32 25.95 -36.12
N ARG A 120 12.38 26.05 -37.45
CA ARG A 120 11.38 25.55 -38.39
C ARG A 120 11.41 24.02 -38.44
N LYS A 121 10.23 23.42 -38.56
CA LYS A 121 9.99 22.04 -39.00
C LYS A 121 10.64 21.82 -40.38
N ILE A 122 11.44 20.76 -40.50
CA ILE A 122 11.74 20.11 -41.77
C ILE A 122 11.19 18.70 -41.69
N ASN A 123 10.50 18.33 -42.76
CA ASN A 123 9.81 17.07 -43.00
C ASN A 123 10.76 16.21 -43.83
N GLU A 124 11.10 14.99 -43.39
CA GLU A 124 11.76 14.00 -44.24
C GLU A 124 11.23 12.60 -43.93
N GLN A 125 10.96 11.88 -45.02
CA GLN A 125 10.34 10.56 -45.09
C GLN A 125 11.34 9.48 -44.66
N ALA A 126 10.87 8.50 -43.88
CA ALA A 126 11.47 7.17 -43.86
C ALA A 126 10.38 6.12 -43.58
N GLN A 127 10.35 5.11 -44.45
CA GLN A 127 9.41 4.00 -44.46
C GLN A 127 9.56 3.13 -43.21
N GLU A 128 8.44 2.84 -42.53
CA GLU A 128 8.35 1.81 -41.50
C GLU A 128 8.21 0.44 -42.16
N GLN A 129 9.13 -0.47 -41.85
CA GLN A 129 8.98 -1.91 -42.04
C GLN A 129 8.46 -2.51 -40.74
N GLU A 130 7.28 -3.11 -40.77
CA GLU A 130 6.72 -3.90 -39.67
C GLU A 130 7.42 -5.27 -39.55
N PRO A 131 7.61 -5.81 -38.33
CA PRO A 131 8.12 -7.15 -38.14
C PRO A 131 7.01 -8.22 -38.23
N HIS A 132 7.25 -9.22 -39.08
CA HIS A 132 6.43 -10.41 -39.27
C HIS A 132 6.33 -11.26 -37.99
N LEU A 133 5.11 -11.49 -37.51
CA LEU A 133 4.75 -12.59 -36.63
C LEU A 133 4.21 -13.75 -37.47
N VAL A 134 4.87 -14.90 -37.32
CA VAL A 134 4.51 -16.17 -37.94
C VAL A 134 3.36 -16.79 -37.14
N TYR A 135 2.21 -17.00 -37.79
CA TYR A 135 1.25 -18.02 -37.41
C TYR A 135 0.94 -18.89 -38.62
N CYS A 136 1.08 -20.19 -38.41
CA CYS A 136 0.76 -21.26 -39.33
C CYS A 136 -0.72 -21.58 -39.17
N GLU A 137 -1.52 -21.48 -40.24
CA GLU A 137 -2.77 -22.23 -40.32
C GLU A 137 -3.17 -22.51 -41.78
N GLN A 138 -3.88 -23.62 -41.91
CA GLN A 138 -3.96 -24.48 -43.08
C GLN A 138 -4.89 -23.93 -44.18
N LYS A 139 -4.58 -24.33 -45.41
CA LYS A 139 -5.40 -24.14 -46.62
C LYS A 139 -6.82 -24.70 -46.46
N GLN A 140 -7.81 -23.97 -47.00
CA GLN A 140 -8.90 -24.55 -47.79
C GLN A 140 -9.53 -23.53 -48.74
N ASP A 141 -10.18 -24.05 -49.77
CA ASP A 141 -10.30 -23.52 -51.13
C ASP A 141 -11.40 -22.45 -51.40
N ALA A 142 -11.08 -21.61 -52.40
CA ALA A 142 -11.86 -21.19 -53.57
C ALA A 142 -13.39 -20.88 -53.47
N ALA A 143 -13.79 -19.69 -53.96
CA ALA A 143 -14.34 -19.47 -55.32
C ALA A 143 -15.43 -18.35 -55.41
N ARG A 144 -15.42 -17.64 -56.56
CA ARG A 144 -16.49 -16.85 -57.24
C ARG A 144 -16.84 -15.45 -56.68
N THR A 145 -17.12 -14.37 -57.45
CA THR A 145 -17.17 -14.04 -58.90
C THR A 145 -17.31 -12.52 -59.08
N ASN A 146 -16.65 -12.00 -60.13
CA ASN A 146 -16.86 -10.81 -61.01
C ASN A 146 -17.98 -9.77 -60.76
N SER A 147 -17.64 -8.47 -60.96
CA SER A 147 -17.99 -7.63 -62.16
C SER A 147 -17.60 -6.14 -61.93
N SER A 148 -16.59 -5.57 -62.61
CA SER A 148 -16.65 -4.57 -63.72
C SER A 148 -17.42 -3.26 -63.43
N GLN A 149 -17.02 -2.02 -63.76
CA GLN A 149 -16.08 -1.49 -64.75
C GLN A 149 -15.89 0.05 -64.54
N GLN A 150 -14.75 0.59 -64.98
CA GLN A 150 -14.30 1.99 -64.97
C GLN A 150 -14.91 2.90 -66.06
N LYS A 151 -14.76 4.24 -65.91
CA LYS A 151 -14.38 5.27 -66.94
C LYS A 151 -14.44 6.69 -66.30
N ARG A 152 -13.74 7.76 -66.69
CA ARG A 152 -12.35 8.11 -67.10
C ARG A 152 -12.30 9.65 -67.25
N HIS A 153 -11.11 10.26 -67.10
CA HIS A 153 -10.63 11.58 -67.57
C HIS A 153 -10.98 12.89 -66.84
N PHE A 154 -10.29 14.01 -67.08
CA PHE A 154 -8.88 14.46 -66.91
C PHE A 154 -8.90 16.01 -67.15
N PHE A 155 -7.89 16.73 -66.65
CA PHE A 155 -7.72 18.19 -66.45
C PHE A 155 -7.73 19.17 -67.67
N SER A 156 -8.09 20.44 -67.42
CA SER A 156 -7.34 21.72 -67.70
C SER A 156 -8.31 22.93 -67.53
N GLY A 157 -7.98 24.19 -67.21
CA GLY A 157 -6.74 24.95 -67.02
C GLY A 157 -7.06 26.42 -66.60
N LEU A 158 -6.02 27.11 -66.12
CA LEU A 158 -5.78 28.48 -65.60
C LEU A 158 -6.76 29.67 -65.81
N PHE A 159 -6.79 30.56 -64.79
CA PHE A 159 -7.26 31.96 -64.82
C PHE A 159 -6.14 32.95 -64.43
N SER A 160 -6.17 34.16 -65.01
CA SER A 160 -5.22 35.27 -64.84
C SER A 160 -5.84 36.50 -64.13
N LYS A 161 -4.97 37.39 -63.63
CA LYS A 161 -5.11 38.51 -62.67
C LYS A 161 -5.73 39.84 -63.20
N LYS A 162 -6.21 40.71 -62.28
CA LYS A 162 -6.03 42.20 -62.16
C LYS A 162 -6.83 42.77 -60.95
N GLU A 163 -6.21 43.29 -59.87
CA GLU A 163 -5.80 44.71 -59.53
C GLU A 163 -6.95 45.74 -59.37
N GLU A 164 -7.26 46.21 -58.13
CA GLU A 164 -6.91 47.51 -57.45
C GLU A 164 -7.67 48.74 -58.02
N LYS A 165 -8.19 49.78 -57.32
CA LYS A 165 -8.09 50.47 -56.00
C LYS A 165 -9.28 51.49 -55.98
N GLU A 166 -9.91 51.92 -54.87
CA GLU A 166 -9.61 53.15 -54.09
C GLU A 166 -10.73 53.40 -53.05
N ASN A 167 -10.40 53.54 -51.76
CA ASN A 167 -10.61 54.76 -50.93
C ASN A 167 -10.54 54.44 -49.41
N LYS A 168 -9.48 54.97 -48.77
CA LYS A 168 -9.40 55.31 -47.34
C LYS A 168 -10.15 56.66 -47.19
N THR A 169 -10.89 57.01 -46.14
CA THR A 169 -10.43 57.22 -44.76
C THR A 169 -11.65 57.50 -43.89
N ALA A 170 -11.93 56.66 -42.89
CA ALA A 170 -12.74 56.95 -41.70
C ALA A 170 -12.46 55.84 -40.65
N GLU A 171 -11.24 55.81 -40.14
CA GLU A 171 -10.94 55.30 -38.80
C GLU A 171 -11.43 56.40 -37.82
N VAL A 172 -12.22 56.10 -36.79
CA VAL A 172 -11.74 55.63 -35.49
C VAL A 172 -12.88 54.91 -34.72
N ASN A 173 -12.53 53.82 -34.05
CA ASN A 173 -13.19 53.15 -32.91
C ASN A 173 -14.58 52.52 -33.08
N ASN A 174 -14.66 51.47 -33.89
CA ASN A 174 -15.63 50.38 -33.61
C ASN A 174 -15.07 48.96 -33.83
N LYS A 175 -13.88 48.82 -34.43
CA LYS A 175 -13.25 47.50 -34.68
C LYS A 175 -12.43 46.97 -33.50
N ASP A 176 -11.84 47.83 -32.68
CA ASP A 176 -10.99 47.39 -31.56
C ASP A 176 -11.80 46.97 -30.31
N VAL A 177 -12.97 47.58 -30.10
CA VAL A 177 -13.88 47.14 -29.01
C VAL A 177 -14.55 45.82 -29.39
N PHE A 178 -15.01 45.68 -30.65
CA PHE A 178 -15.58 44.43 -31.15
C PHE A 178 -14.55 43.31 -31.28
N SER A 179 -13.28 43.57 -31.63
CA SER A 179 -12.27 42.51 -31.71
C SER A 179 -11.82 42.02 -30.32
N LEU A 180 -11.67 42.93 -29.35
CA LEU A 180 -11.32 42.56 -27.97
C LEU A 180 -12.47 41.90 -27.22
N GLU A 181 -13.71 42.32 -27.45
CA GLU A 181 -14.89 41.64 -26.90
C GLU A 181 -15.16 40.31 -27.58
N ASN A 182 -14.88 40.17 -28.88
CA ASN A 182 -15.09 38.92 -29.61
C ASN A 182 -13.93 37.92 -29.44
N GLU A 183 -12.71 38.36 -29.10
CA GLU A 183 -11.62 37.48 -28.62
C GLU A 183 -11.83 37.07 -27.15
N ARG A 184 -12.36 37.97 -26.30
CA ARG A 184 -12.79 37.60 -24.94
C ARG A 184 -14.00 36.65 -24.97
N ALA A 185 -15.01 36.94 -25.80
CA ALA A 185 -16.17 36.08 -25.98
C ALA A 185 -15.79 34.77 -26.67
N SER A 186 -14.93 34.76 -27.69
CA SER A 186 -14.48 33.51 -28.33
C SER A 186 -13.55 32.68 -27.43
N SER A 187 -12.78 33.29 -26.53
CA SER A 187 -11.99 32.57 -25.52
C SER A 187 -12.81 32.12 -24.29
N LEU A 188 -13.97 32.75 -24.05
CA LEU A 188 -14.99 32.32 -23.08
C LEU A 188 -15.87 31.20 -23.66
N VAL A 189 -16.28 31.32 -24.93
CA VAL A 189 -17.11 30.35 -25.65
C VAL A 189 -16.31 29.10 -26.03
N ALA A 190 -15.01 29.20 -26.34
CA ALA A 190 -14.14 28.03 -26.52
C ALA A 190 -13.86 27.26 -25.21
N LYS A 191 -14.27 27.78 -24.05
CA LYS A 191 -14.15 27.11 -22.75
C LYS A 191 -15.45 26.47 -22.28
N MET A 192 -16.58 26.70 -22.93
CA MET A 192 -17.84 26.12 -22.50
C MET A 192 -18.06 24.79 -23.21
N THR A 193 -18.25 23.76 -22.40
CA THR A 193 -18.77 22.45 -22.81
C THR A 193 -20.20 22.56 -23.35
N GLU A 194 -20.75 21.52 -23.97
CA GLU A 194 -22.14 21.51 -24.46
C GLU A 194 -23.18 21.85 -23.37
N HIS A 195 -22.84 21.59 -22.10
CA HIS A 195 -23.67 21.88 -20.94
C HIS A 195 -23.40 23.26 -20.30
N GLY A 196 -22.52 24.09 -20.87
CA GLY A 196 -22.30 25.46 -20.43
C GLY A 196 -21.46 25.63 -19.15
N TYR A 197 -20.80 24.57 -18.66
CA TYR A 197 -19.88 24.66 -17.52
C TYR A 197 -18.41 24.61 -17.98
N ASP A 198 -17.49 25.04 -17.12
CA ASP A 198 -16.05 25.03 -17.44
C ASP A 198 -15.50 23.61 -17.61
N TYR A 199 -16.08 22.60 -16.95
CA TYR A 199 -15.61 21.21 -16.95
C TYR A 199 -16.76 20.19 -17.02
N ASP A 200 -16.57 19.09 -17.74
CA ASP A 200 -17.45 17.92 -17.67
C ASP A 200 -17.35 17.26 -16.28
N LEU A 201 -16.11 17.14 -15.77
CA LEU A 201 -15.81 16.59 -14.45
C LEU A 201 -14.80 17.46 -13.70
N PHE A 202 -15.15 17.84 -12.47
CA PHE A 202 -14.22 18.42 -11.52
C PHE A 202 -13.99 17.50 -10.32
N VAL A 203 -12.74 17.09 -10.13
CA VAL A 203 -12.35 16.21 -9.02
C VAL A 203 -11.76 17.05 -7.89
N VAL A 204 -12.33 16.93 -6.69
CA VAL A 204 -11.86 17.58 -5.47
C VAL A 204 -11.07 16.55 -4.65
N GLY A 205 -9.74 16.64 -4.71
CA GLY A 205 -8.79 15.74 -4.06
C GLY A 205 -7.92 14.99 -5.08
N GLY A 206 -6.61 15.23 -5.07
CA GLY A 206 -5.62 14.60 -5.94
C GLY A 206 -4.96 13.36 -5.32
N GLY A 207 -5.75 12.56 -4.60
CA GLY A 207 -5.32 11.29 -4.02
C GLY A 207 -5.52 10.09 -4.95
N SER A 208 -5.42 8.88 -4.40
CA SER A 208 -5.47 7.64 -5.18
C SER A 208 -6.72 7.49 -6.06
N GLY A 209 -7.91 7.69 -5.48
CA GLY A 209 -9.17 7.62 -6.22
C GLY A 209 -9.36 8.80 -7.19
N GLY A 210 -9.10 10.02 -6.72
CA GLY A 210 -9.28 11.24 -7.51
C GLY A 210 -8.37 11.29 -8.74
N LEU A 211 -7.08 10.93 -8.60
CA LEU A 211 -6.17 10.85 -9.74
C LEU A 211 -6.58 9.75 -10.73
N ALA A 212 -7.02 8.59 -10.23
CA ALA A 212 -7.48 7.51 -11.10
C ALA A 212 -8.71 7.92 -11.92
N ALA A 213 -9.69 8.57 -11.28
CA ALA A 213 -10.88 9.09 -11.95
C ALA A 213 -10.53 10.20 -12.94
N ALA A 214 -9.75 11.19 -12.53
CA ALA A 214 -9.41 12.33 -13.38
C ALA A 214 -8.65 11.89 -14.64
N LYS A 215 -7.64 11.02 -14.49
CA LYS A 215 -6.89 10.44 -15.62
C LYS A 215 -7.82 9.65 -16.54
N LYS A 216 -8.71 8.83 -15.98
CA LYS A 216 -9.65 8.03 -16.79
C LYS A 216 -10.63 8.90 -17.59
N ALA A 217 -11.12 9.99 -17.00
CA ALA A 217 -12.01 10.92 -17.69
C ALA A 217 -11.29 11.67 -18.82
N GLY A 218 -10.04 12.11 -18.58
CA GLY A 218 -9.18 12.70 -19.61
C GLY A 218 -8.91 11.76 -20.78
N GLU A 219 -8.64 10.47 -20.52
CA GLU A 219 -8.50 9.43 -21.56
C GLU A 219 -9.76 9.27 -22.42
N MET A 220 -10.93 9.60 -21.89
CA MET A 220 -12.22 9.54 -22.59
C MET A 220 -12.56 10.87 -23.29
N GLY A 221 -11.62 11.81 -23.37
CA GLY A 221 -11.80 13.11 -24.02
C GLY A 221 -12.68 14.07 -23.24
N LYS A 222 -12.93 13.82 -21.95
CA LYS A 222 -13.73 14.72 -21.11
C LYS A 222 -12.87 15.86 -20.58
N LYS A 223 -13.39 17.07 -20.68
CA LYS A 223 -12.76 18.27 -20.14
C LYS A 223 -12.76 18.19 -18.61
N THR A 224 -11.62 17.83 -18.07
CA THR A 224 -11.49 17.43 -16.66
C THR A 224 -10.51 18.33 -15.92
N ALA A 225 -10.82 18.63 -14.66
CA ALA A 225 -9.90 19.26 -13.74
C ALA A 225 -9.81 18.50 -12.41
N VAL A 226 -8.67 18.63 -11.74
CA VAL A 226 -8.47 18.14 -10.39
C VAL A 226 -7.85 19.23 -9.52
N ALA A 227 -8.47 19.49 -8.36
CA ALA A 227 -7.90 20.34 -7.32
C ALA A 227 -7.33 19.48 -6.19
N ASP A 228 -6.09 19.72 -5.80
CA ASP A 228 -5.45 19.08 -4.66
C ASP A 228 -4.80 20.14 -3.76
N PHE A 229 -4.90 19.93 -2.45
CA PHE A 229 -4.26 20.80 -1.48
C PHE A 229 -3.90 20.03 -0.22
N VAL A 230 -2.63 20.10 0.16
CA VAL A 230 -2.13 19.49 1.39
C VAL A 230 -1.98 20.57 2.46
N GLU A 231 -2.96 20.63 3.35
CA GLU A 231 -2.84 21.41 4.58
C GLU A 231 -1.72 20.82 5.45
N PRO A 232 -0.76 21.62 5.94
CA PRO A 232 0.29 21.12 6.80
C PRO A 232 -0.26 20.37 8.01
N SER A 233 0.46 19.35 8.50
CA SER A 233 0.22 18.79 9.83
C SER A 233 0.48 19.85 10.92
N PRO A 234 0.05 19.64 12.18
CA PRO A 234 0.40 20.53 13.28
C PRO A 234 1.92 20.74 13.43
N ALA A 235 2.73 19.72 13.09
CA ALA A 235 4.20 19.81 13.06
C ALA A 235 4.77 20.52 11.82
N GLY A 236 3.92 20.99 10.90
CA GLY A 236 4.31 21.73 9.70
C GLY A 236 4.63 20.87 8.48
N THR A 237 4.45 19.55 8.54
CA THR A 237 4.74 18.64 7.43
C THR A 237 3.72 18.78 6.31
N SER A 238 4.18 18.91 5.07
CA SER A 238 3.35 18.97 3.86
C SER A 238 4.07 18.29 2.71
N TRP A 239 3.33 17.80 1.71
CA TRP A 239 3.86 16.99 0.62
C TRP A 239 3.23 17.36 -0.73
N GLY A 240 3.59 16.60 -1.79
CA GLY A 240 3.16 16.84 -3.16
C GLY A 240 1.87 16.13 -3.58
N LEU A 241 1.54 16.23 -4.86
CA LEU A 241 0.38 15.57 -5.46
C LEU A 241 0.50 14.04 -5.38
N GLY A 242 -0.59 13.33 -5.07
CA GLY A 242 -0.61 11.87 -5.00
C GLY A 242 -1.42 11.31 -3.82
N GLY A 243 -1.80 12.18 -2.89
CA GLY A 243 -2.55 11.83 -1.69
C GLY A 243 -1.76 11.05 -0.65
N THR A 244 -2.51 10.51 0.32
CA THR A 244 -1.96 9.84 1.50
C THR A 244 -1.10 8.64 1.15
N CYS A 245 -1.59 7.70 0.35
CA CYS A 245 -0.88 6.43 0.13
C CYS A 245 0.52 6.62 -0.46
N LEU A 246 0.68 7.57 -1.40
CA LEU A 246 1.97 7.85 -2.02
C LEU A 246 2.92 8.55 -1.05
N ASN A 247 2.45 9.53 -0.29
CA ASN A 247 3.33 10.45 0.44
C ASN A 247 3.52 10.09 1.92
N VAL A 248 2.51 9.55 2.59
CA VAL A 248 2.47 9.36 4.06
C VAL A 248 1.70 8.08 4.46
N GLY A 249 1.65 7.11 3.56
CA GLY A 249 0.85 5.90 3.71
C GLY A 249 1.58 4.68 3.15
N CYS A 250 0.88 3.92 2.31
CA CYS A 250 1.33 2.60 1.87
C CYS A 250 2.78 2.56 1.33
N ILE A 251 3.18 3.55 0.52
CA ILE A 251 4.48 3.58 -0.13
C ILE A 251 5.63 3.73 0.88
N PRO A 252 5.77 4.85 1.62
CA PRO A 252 6.84 4.97 2.59
C PRO A 252 6.74 3.91 3.70
N LYS A 253 5.52 3.55 4.12
CA LYS A 253 5.32 2.49 5.12
C LYS A 253 5.90 1.14 4.65
N LYS A 254 5.58 0.68 3.42
CA LYS A 254 6.08 -0.61 2.92
C LYS A 254 7.60 -0.57 2.69
N LEU A 255 8.16 0.57 2.28
CA LEU A 255 9.60 0.74 2.13
C LEU A 255 10.34 0.70 3.48
N CYS A 256 9.80 1.35 4.52
CA CYS A 256 10.33 1.25 5.89
C CYS A 256 10.21 -0.18 6.43
N HIS A 257 9.06 -0.83 6.23
CA HIS A 257 8.84 -2.24 6.58
C HIS A 257 9.86 -3.16 5.91
N PHE A 258 10.07 -3.02 4.60
CA PHE A 258 11.05 -3.81 3.87
C PHE A 258 12.48 -3.61 4.40
N ALA A 259 12.87 -2.36 4.68
CA ALA A 259 14.17 -2.08 5.30
C ALA A 259 14.31 -2.72 6.69
N ALA A 260 13.21 -2.77 7.44
CA ALA A 260 13.14 -3.34 8.77
C ALA A 260 13.21 -4.87 8.81
N GLN A 261 13.05 -5.57 7.69
CA GLN A 261 13.27 -7.03 7.61
C GLN A 261 14.77 -7.39 7.59
N ALA A 262 15.66 -6.43 7.32
CA ALA A 262 17.08 -6.70 7.13
C ALA A 262 17.77 -7.37 8.33
N PRO A 263 17.54 -6.99 9.60
CA PRO A 263 18.21 -7.63 10.73
C PRO A 263 17.86 -9.12 10.88
N GLU A 264 16.59 -9.49 10.69
CA GLU A 264 16.20 -10.90 10.71
C GLU A 264 16.79 -11.65 9.50
N PHE A 265 16.75 -11.07 8.31
CA PHE A 265 17.38 -11.68 7.13
C PHE A 265 18.88 -11.86 7.30
N GLN A 266 19.59 -10.94 7.96
CA GLN A 266 21.01 -11.12 8.26
C GLN A 266 21.25 -12.34 9.15
N GLN A 267 20.39 -12.58 10.15
CA GLN A 267 20.48 -13.78 10.99
C GLN A 267 20.19 -15.06 10.19
N ASP A 268 19.15 -15.03 9.34
CA ASP A 268 18.79 -16.16 8.49
C ASP A 268 19.92 -16.50 7.49
N PHE A 269 20.47 -15.49 6.82
CA PHE A 269 21.59 -15.66 5.91
C PHE A 269 22.89 -16.04 6.62
N ALA A 270 23.11 -15.59 7.86
CA ALA A 270 24.26 -16.03 8.66
C ALA A 270 24.21 -17.53 8.95
N ALA A 271 23.02 -18.09 9.22
CA ALA A 271 22.84 -19.53 9.33
C ALA A 271 23.16 -20.29 8.04
N LEU A 272 23.13 -19.61 6.89
CA LEU A 272 23.52 -20.13 5.57
C LEU A 272 24.98 -19.80 5.20
N GLY A 273 25.76 -19.26 6.13
CA GLY A 273 27.21 -19.04 5.97
C GLY A 273 27.61 -17.64 5.49
N TRP A 274 26.70 -16.67 5.47
CA TRP A 274 27.03 -15.27 5.17
C TRP A 274 27.56 -14.53 6.40
N GLU A 275 28.48 -13.60 6.20
CA GLU A 275 28.96 -12.69 7.24
C GLU A 275 28.55 -11.25 6.89
N PHE A 276 27.97 -10.54 7.86
CA PHE A 276 27.48 -9.17 7.68
C PHE A 276 28.13 -8.20 8.67
N HIS A 277 28.49 -7.02 8.18
CA HIS A 277 28.97 -5.90 8.99
C HIS A 277 28.28 -4.60 8.55
N ALA A 278 26.95 -4.55 8.65
CA ALA A 278 26.15 -3.42 8.22
C ALA A 278 25.42 -2.77 9.40
N MET A 279 25.31 -1.44 9.37
CA MET A 279 24.48 -0.66 10.29
C MET A 279 23.39 0.05 9.51
N HIS A 280 22.20 0.16 10.10
CA HIS A 280 21.11 0.93 9.52
C HIS A 280 21.37 2.45 9.62
N SER A 281 21.00 3.19 8.58
CA SER A 281 20.99 4.66 8.59
C SER A 281 19.59 5.18 8.27
N TRP A 282 18.95 5.77 9.28
CA TRP A 282 17.64 6.41 9.14
C TRP A 282 17.65 7.52 8.08
N ASP A 283 18.67 8.37 8.12
CA ASP A 283 18.81 9.51 7.21
C ASP A 283 18.92 9.07 5.74
N ALA A 284 19.73 8.04 5.47
CA ALA A 284 19.86 7.48 4.13
C ALA A 284 18.55 6.84 3.66
N MET A 285 17.84 6.12 4.54
CA MET A 285 16.56 5.50 4.22
C MET A 285 15.50 6.56 3.87
N ILE A 286 15.27 7.53 4.75
CA ILE A 286 14.24 8.56 4.54
C ILE A 286 14.57 9.43 3.34
N THR A 287 15.84 9.79 3.11
CA THR A 287 16.27 10.56 1.93
C THR A 287 15.95 9.82 0.62
N ASN A 288 16.22 8.52 0.56
CA ASN A 288 15.94 7.72 -0.64
C ASN A 288 14.43 7.54 -0.88
N ILE A 289 13.66 7.32 0.19
CA ILE A 289 12.19 7.23 0.13
C ILE A 289 11.60 8.56 -0.34
N ASP A 290 12.04 9.69 0.22
CA ASP A 290 11.61 11.03 -0.18
C ASP A 290 11.90 11.29 -1.67
N ASN A 291 13.11 10.97 -2.14
CA ASN A 291 13.47 11.12 -3.56
C ASN A 291 12.54 10.32 -4.49
N TYR A 292 12.21 9.08 -4.12
CA TYR A 292 11.25 8.26 -4.85
C TYR A 292 9.84 8.89 -4.88
N ILE A 293 9.37 9.37 -3.74
CA ILE A 293 8.07 10.03 -3.60
C ILE A 293 8.02 11.31 -4.45
N LYS A 294 9.06 12.16 -4.39
CA LYS A 294 9.16 13.37 -5.22
C LYS A 294 9.14 13.06 -6.72
N GLY A 295 9.85 12.01 -7.15
CA GLY A 295 9.79 11.52 -8.53
C GLY A 295 8.36 11.12 -8.94
N SER A 296 7.68 10.37 -8.08
CA SER A 296 6.30 9.93 -8.31
C SER A 296 5.28 11.08 -8.31
N ASN A 297 5.48 12.08 -7.44
CA ASN A 297 4.69 13.31 -7.40
C ASN A 297 4.82 14.09 -8.73
N TRP A 298 6.02 14.14 -9.29
CA TRP A 298 6.26 14.74 -10.61
C TRP A 298 5.63 13.91 -11.74
N GLY A 299 5.77 12.58 -11.68
CA GLY A 299 5.11 11.67 -12.62
C GLY A 299 3.60 11.87 -12.69
N ASN A 300 2.93 11.98 -11.53
CA ASN A 300 1.49 12.24 -11.49
C ASN A 300 1.09 13.57 -12.16
N LYS A 301 1.88 14.63 -11.97
CA LYS A 301 1.63 15.92 -12.65
C LYS A 301 1.80 15.80 -14.16
N THR A 302 2.82 15.06 -14.60
CA THR A 302 3.06 14.78 -16.03
C THR A 302 1.90 13.98 -16.63
N ASP A 303 1.43 12.94 -15.95
CA ASP A 303 0.30 12.11 -16.39
C ASP A 303 -1.01 12.88 -16.55
N LEU A 304 -1.29 13.82 -15.66
CA LEU A 304 -2.47 14.68 -15.77
C LEU A 304 -2.36 15.57 -17.00
N ARG A 305 -1.18 16.18 -17.22
CA ARG A 305 -0.93 17.05 -18.37
C ARG A 305 -1.02 16.28 -19.69
N THR A 306 -0.50 15.07 -19.79
CA THR A 306 -0.56 14.26 -21.03
C THR A 306 -1.96 13.78 -21.39
N LYS A 307 -2.90 13.85 -20.45
CA LYS A 307 -4.32 13.50 -20.63
C LYS A 307 -5.23 14.73 -20.65
N ASP A 308 -4.64 15.92 -20.85
CA ASP A 308 -5.33 17.22 -20.86
C ASP A 308 -6.19 17.50 -19.61
N VAL A 309 -5.81 16.91 -18.47
CA VAL A 309 -6.45 17.17 -17.18
C VAL A 309 -5.79 18.37 -16.52
N LYS A 310 -6.56 19.43 -16.26
CA LYS A 310 -6.03 20.61 -15.59
C LYS A 310 -5.82 20.35 -14.10
N TYR A 311 -4.59 20.57 -13.64
CA TYR A 311 -4.24 20.45 -12.23
C TYR A 311 -4.25 21.81 -11.52
N TYR A 312 -4.99 21.90 -10.43
CA TYR A 312 -5.01 23.03 -9.51
C TYR A 312 -4.40 22.64 -8.16
N ASN A 313 -3.25 23.22 -7.80
CA ASN A 313 -2.71 23.11 -6.44
C ASN A 313 -3.42 24.12 -5.52
N LYS A 314 -4.72 23.92 -5.30
CA LYS A 314 -5.62 24.84 -4.62
C LYS A 314 -6.63 24.08 -3.78
N HIS A 315 -6.98 24.65 -2.65
CA HIS A 315 -8.04 24.15 -1.78
C HIS A 315 -9.39 24.49 -2.40
N ALA A 316 -10.23 23.49 -2.68
CA ALA A 316 -11.56 23.69 -3.25
C ALA A 316 -12.65 23.65 -2.17
N THR A 317 -13.60 24.58 -2.25
CA THR A 317 -14.81 24.62 -1.42
C THR A 317 -16.04 24.88 -2.28
N PHE A 318 -17.18 24.31 -1.91
CA PHE A 318 -18.44 24.53 -2.62
C PHE A 318 -18.98 25.96 -2.40
N VAL A 319 -19.48 26.54 -3.48
CA VAL A 319 -20.29 27.77 -3.47
C VAL A 319 -21.76 27.42 -3.71
N ASP A 320 -22.01 26.44 -4.59
CA ASP A 320 -23.30 25.81 -4.84
C ASP A 320 -23.08 24.40 -5.40
N ALA A 321 -24.13 23.75 -5.93
CA ALA A 321 -24.06 22.38 -6.45
C ALA A 321 -23.14 22.19 -7.68
N HIS A 322 -22.84 23.25 -8.44
CA HIS A 322 -22.04 23.21 -9.67
C HIS A 322 -20.83 24.15 -9.65
N THR A 323 -20.71 25.02 -8.65
CA THR A 323 -19.65 26.03 -8.54
C THR A 323 -18.71 25.73 -7.37
N LEU A 324 -17.40 25.76 -7.66
CA LEU A 324 -16.33 25.61 -6.67
C LEU A 324 -15.48 26.89 -6.60
N GLN A 325 -15.17 27.30 -5.37
CA GLN A 325 -14.17 28.32 -5.08
C GLN A 325 -12.82 27.63 -4.81
N LEU A 326 -11.80 27.99 -5.58
CA LEU A 326 -10.44 27.48 -5.45
C LEU A 326 -9.55 28.54 -4.80
N ARG A 327 -8.90 28.18 -3.69
CA ARG A 327 -7.96 29.04 -2.95
C ARG A 327 -6.53 28.52 -3.07
N ASP A 328 -5.60 29.35 -3.54
CA ASP A 328 -4.18 28.98 -3.57
C ASP A 328 -3.48 29.19 -2.21
N LYS A 329 -2.20 28.81 -2.12
CA LYS A 329 -1.39 28.99 -0.90
C LYS A 329 -1.22 30.45 -0.45
N LYS A 330 -1.40 31.42 -1.37
CA LYS A 330 -1.31 32.86 -1.09
C LYS A 330 -2.67 33.46 -0.70
N GLY A 331 -3.74 32.67 -0.72
CA GLY A 331 -5.10 33.13 -0.45
C GLY A 331 -5.84 33.68 -1.66
N ASN A 332 -5.27 33.62 -2.87
CA ASN A 332 -5.97 34.08 -4.07
C ASN A 332 -7.12 33.14 -4.41
N LEU A 333 -8.26 33.73 -4.75
CA LEU A 333 -9.50 33.06 -5.04
C LEU A 333 -9.78 33.05 -6.56
N GLU A 334 -10.18 31.91 -7.10
CA GLU A 334 -10.81 31.81 -8.42
C GLU A 334 -12.01 30.88 -8.33
N GLN A 335 -13.03 31.09 -9.17
CA GLN A 335 -14.19 30.20 -9.26
C GLN A 335 -14.15 29.40 -10.55
N VAL A 336 -14.71 28.20 -10.50
CA VAL A 336 -14.89 27.29 -11.63
C VAL A 336 -16.24 26.60 -11.51
N THR A 337 -16.82 26.24 -12.65
CA THR A 337 -18.08 25.50 -12.74
C THR A 337 -17.88 24.12 -13.36
N ALA A 338 -18.71 23.14 -12.99
CA ALA A 338 -18.66 21.80 -13.58
C ALA A 338 -20.03 21.13 -13.65
N ASP A 339 -20.27 20.29 -14.66
CA ASP A 339 -21.47 19.44 -14.69
C ASP A 339 -21.43 18.43 -13.53
N LYS A 340 -20.38 17.60 -13.49
CA LYS A 340 -20.18 16.61 -12.43
C LYS A 340 -19.05 17.00 -11.50
N ILE A 341 -19.27 16.82 -10.20
CA ILE A 341 -18.24 17.00 -9.17
C ILE A 341 -18.00 15.67 -8.45
N MET A 342 -16.74 15.30 -8.29
CA MET A 342 -16.33 14.10 -7.55
C MET A 342 -15.46 14.48 -6.35
N VAL A 343 -15.91 14.14 -5.15
CA VAL A 343 -15.18 14.38 -3.90
C VAL A 343 -14.33 13.16 -3.54
N ALA A 344 -13.01 13.34 -3.49
CA ALA A 344 -12.01 12.31 -3.24
C ALA A 344 -10.90 12.82 -2.29
N VAL A 345 -11.29 13.61 -1.28
CA VAL A 345 -10.35 14.31 -0.36
C VAL A 345 -9.74 13.42 0.72
N GLY A 346 -10.25 12.19 0.89
CA GLY A 346 -9.78 11.23 1.89
C GLY A 346 -10.00 11.71 3.34
N GLY A 347 -9.13 11.25 4.23
CA GLY A 347 -9.10 11.66 5.64
C GLY A 347 -7.70 12.09 6.11
N ARG A 348 -7.60 12.58 7.35
CA ARG A 348 -6.33 12.95 8.03
C ARG A 348 -6.23 12.31 9.41
N PRO A 349 -5.02 12.13 9.98
CA PRO A 349 -4.86 11.57 11.32
C PRO A 349 -5.68 12.32 12.37
N ASN A 350 -6.30 11.57 13.28
CA ASN A 350 -6.96 12.13 14.45
C ASN A 350 -5.96 12.26 15.61
N MET A 351 -5.79 13.46 16.15
CA MET A 351 -4.90 13.74 17.28
C MET A 351 -5.59 13.58 18.65
N GLY A 352 -6.92 13.40 18.68
CA GLY A 352 -7.68 13.10 19.90
C GLY A 352 -7.96 14.28 20.84
N GLY A 353 -7.40 15.46 20.56
CA GLY A 353 -7.70 16.69 21.32
C GLY A 353 -7.15 16.71 22.76
N TYR A 354 -6.12 15.92 23.05
CA TYR A 354 -5.47 15.93 24.38
C TYR A 354 -4.67 17.22 24.59
N PRO A 355 -4.59 17.75 25.83
CA PRO A 355 -3.71 18.88 26.14
C PRO A 355 -2.26 18.61 25.72
N GLY A 356 -1.67 19.55 24.98
CA GLY A 356 -0.28 19.51 24.52
C GLY A 356 0.00 18.58 23.32
N VAL A 357 -1.01 17.91 22.76
CA VAL A 357 -0.79 16.89 21.73
C VAL A 357 -0.26 17.45 20.40
N GLU A 358 -0.69 18.64 20.00
CA GLU A 358 -0.29 19.26 18.73
C GLU A 358 1.16 19.76 18.78
N GLU A 359 1.61 20.20 19.95
CA GLU A 359 2.97 20.70 20.19
C GLU A 359 3.97 19.57 20.50
N CYS A 360 3.49 18.47 21.11
CA CYS A 360 4.35 17.42 21.66
C CYS A 360 4.41 16.15 20.81
N CYS A 361 3.40 15.90 19.99
CA CYS A 361 3.24 14.64 19.28
C CYS A 361 3.25 14.81 17.76
N ILE A 362 3.45 13.70 17.07
CA ILE A 362 3.38 13.61 15.61
C ILE A 362 2.38 12.54 15.19
N SER A 363 2.12 12.44 13.90
CA SER A 363 1.27 11.41 13.30
C SER A 363 2.00 10.64 12.19
N SER A 364 1.29 9.72 11.53
CA SER A 364 1.79 9.06 10.33
C SER A 364 2.13 10.04 9.21
N ASP A 365 1.52 11.24 9.21
CA ASP A 365 1.83 12.28 8.23
C ASP A 365 3.26 12.82 8.36
N ASP A 366 3.88 12.65 9.54
CA ASP A 366 5.16 13.26 9.87
C ASP A 366 6.30 12.24 9.90
N ILE A 367 6.06 11.03 10.42
CA ILE A 367 7.12 10.03 10.70
C ILE A 367 7.98 9.71 9.47
N PHE A 368 7.36 9.64 8.28
CA PHE A 368 8.03 9.32 7.02
C PHE A 368 8.85 10.48 6.43
N TRP A 369 8.71 11.69 6.99
CA TRP A 369 9.38 12.91 6.53
C TRP A 369 10.40 13.44 7.55
N ARG A 370 10.63 12.72 8.66
CA ARG A 370 11.55 13.17 9.70
C ARG A 370 12.99 13.00 9.26
N SER A 371 13.73 14.12 9.26
CA SER A 371 15.19 14.10 9.08
C SER A 371 15.93 13.50 10.27
N LYS A 372 15.44 13.75 11.50
CA LYS A 372 16.02 13.16 12.71
C LYS A 372 15.44 11.77 12.98
N PRO A 373 16.28 10.79 13.37
CA PRO A 373 15.78 9.49 13.81
C PRO A 373 14.81 9.65 14.99
N PRO A 374 13.80 8.79 15.10
CA PRO A 374 12.72 8.95 16.07
C PRO A 374 13.15 8.68 17.53
N GLY A 375 14.26 7.96 17.75
CA GLY A 375 14.74 7.64 19.10
C GLY A 375 13.77 6.75 19.87
N LYS A 376 13.75 6.88 21.21
CA LYS A 376 12.77 6.19 22.06
C LYS A 376 11.36 6.68 21.72
N THR A 377 10.52 5.77 21.24
CA THR A 377 9.23 6.11 20.63
C THR A 377 8.05 5.48 21.37
N LEU A 378 7.06 6.29 21.69
CA LEU A 378 5.73 5.83 22.09
C LEU A 378 4.77 5.90 20.90
N VAL A 379 4.15 4.80 20.53
CA VAL A 379 3.05 4.76 19.56
C VAL A 379 1.73 4.63 20.31
N VAL A 380 0.86 5.63 20.22
CA VAL A 380 -0.46 5.61 20.86
C VAL A 380 -1.49 5.14 19.85
N GLY A 381 -2.08 3.97 20.10
CA GLY A 381 -3.05 3.34 19.20
C GLY A 381 -2.76 1.86 18.97
N ALA A 382 -3.73 1.17 18.37
CA ALA A 382 -3.66 -0.26 18.09
C ALA A 382 -4.28 -0.63 16.73
N SER A 383 -4.31 0.35 15.81
CA SER A 383 -4.71 0.17 14.42
C SER A 383 -3.56 -0.48 13.62
N TYR A 384 -3.81 -0.86 12.36
CA TYR A 384 -2.75 -1.34 11.48
C TYR A 384 -1.63 -0.30 11.34
N ILE A 385 -1.94 1.00 11.22
CA ILE A 385 -0.93 2.07 11.16
C ILE A 385 -0.06 2.05 12.42
N ALA A 386 -0.67 1.89 13.61
CA ALA A 386 0.06 1.86 14.87
C ALA A 386 1.03 0.67 14.92
N LEU A 387 0.55 -0.54 14.59
CA LEU A 387 1.35 -1.75 14.69
C LEU A 387 2.41 -1.86 13.60
N GLU A 388 2.11 -1.43 12.37
CA GLU A 388 3.09 -1.36 11.28
C GLU A 388 4.22 -0.40 11.61
N CYS A 389 3.89 0.81 12.11
CA CYS A 389 4.88 1.78 12.55
C CYS A 389 5.71 1.28 13.72
N ALA A 390 5.06 0.75 14.76
CA ALA A 390 5.78 0.22 15.91
C ALA A 390 6.71 -0.95 15.52
N GLY A 391 6.23 -1.82 14.63
CA GLY A 391 6.98 -2.95 14.12
C GLY A 391 8.27 -2.53 13.41
N PHE A 392 8.16 -1.70 12.36
CA PHE A 392 9.37 -1.30 11.64
C PHE A 392 10.32 -0.48 12.53
N LEU A 393 9.82 0.33 13.47
CA LEU A 393 10.68 1.09 14.38
C LEU A 393 11.48 0.18 15.32
N ALA A 394 10.83 -0.81 15.93
CA ALA A 394 11.50 -1.77 16.80
C ALA A 394 12.53 -2.60 16.03
N SER A 395 12.16 -3.12 14.86
CA SER A 395 13.04 -3.92 14.01
C SER A 395 14.24 -3.12 13.49
N LEU A 396 14.12 -1.79 13.30
CA LEU A 396 15.26 -0.91 12.99
C LEU A 396 16.14 -0.56 14.21
N GLY A 397 15.79 -1.05 15.40
CA GLY A 397 16.58 -0.91 16.63
C GLY A 397 16.13 0.21 17.58
N PHE A 398 14.98 0.86 17.36
CA PHE A 398 14.47 1.90 18.25
C PHE A 398 13.70 1.32 19.44
N ASP A 399 13.91 1.86 20.65
CA ASP A 399 13.11 1.52 21.84
C ASP A 399 11.66 1.95 21.63
N THR A 400 10.79 1.00 21.34
CA THR A 400 9.43 1.25 20.88
C THR A 400 8.41 0.65 21.84
N THR A 401 7.46 1.48 22.29
CA THR A 401 6.32 1.08 23.13
C THR A 401 5.01 1.39 22.42
N VAL A 402 4.04 0.48 22.46
CA VAL A 402 2.68 0.67 21.95
C VAL A 402 1.71 0.81 23.12
N MET A 403 1.01 1.94 23.20
CA MET A 403 -0.06 2.16 24.19
C MET A 403 -1.41 1.77 23.60
N VAL A 404 -2.06 0.78 24.22
CA VAL A 404 -3.28 0.15 23.73
C VAL A 404 -4.44 0.43 24.68
N ARG A 405 -5.49 1.07 24.16
CA ARG A 405 -6.73 1.33 24.93
C ARG A 405 -7.49 0.06 25.31
N SER A 406 -7.62 -0.88 24.36
CA SER A 406 -8.46 -2.08 24.53
C SER A 406 -7.85 -3.28 23.81
N ILE A 407 -8.27 -3.53 22.56
CA ILE A 407 -7.82 -4.65 21.72
C ILE A 407 -6.96 -4.17 20.55
N LEU A 408 -6.17 -5.09 20.00
CA LEU A 408 -5.41 -4.88 18.77
C LEU A 408 -6.29 -5.08 17.55
N LEU A 409 -6.05 -4.30 16.49
CA LEU A 409 -6.65 -4.45 15.16
C LEU A 409 -8.17 -4.66 15.18
N ARG A 410 -8.90 -3.79 15.90
CA ARG A 410 -10.36 -3.84 15.93
C ARG A 410 -10.93 -3.89 14.50
N GLY A 411 -11.81 -4.86 14.25
CA GLY A 411 -12.40 -5.13 12.94
C GLY A 411 -11.66 -6.18 12.11
N PHE A 412 -10.52 -6.68 12.59
CA PHE A 412 -9.86 -7.88 12.07
C PHE A 412 -10.15 -9.07 12.98
N ASP A 413 -9.83 -10.25 12.46
CA ASP A 413 -9.92 -11.50 13.20
C ASP A 413 -9.11 -11.48 14.51
N ARG A 414 -9.77 -11.82 15.63
CA ARG A 414 -9.20 -11.61 16.96
C ARG A 414 -8.01 -12.52 17.25
N ASP A 415 -8.08 -13.79 16.84
CA ASP A 415 -7.00 -14.77 17.00
C ASP A 415 -5.76 -14.33 16.21
N MET A 416 -5.96 -13.85 14.97
CA MET A 416 -4.85 -13.33 14.15
C MET A 416 -4.22 -12.08 14.77
N ALA A 417 -5.04 -11.15 15.26
CA ALA A 417 -4.56 -9.91 15.90
C ALA A 417 -3.73 -10.19 17.16
N ASP A 418 -4.11 -11.18 17.96
CA ASP A 418 -3.39 -11.54 19.18
C ASP A 418 -2.06 -12.22 18.86
N ARG A 419 -2.00 -13.10 17.84
CA ARG A 419 -0.74 -13.70 17.35
C ARG A 419 0.24 -12.65 16.83
N ILE A 420 -0.25 -11.65 16.11
CA ILE A 420 0.57 -10.50 15.67
C ILE A 420 1.15 -9.77 16.89
N GLY A 421 0.32 -9.49 17.89
CA GLY A 421 0.74 -8.83 19.13
C GLY A 421 1.82 -9.62 19.87
N SER A 422 1.64 -10.93 20.03
CA SER A 422 2.63 -11.81 20.66
C SER A 422 3.94 -11.86 19.88
N TYR A 423 3.89 -11.99 18.55
CA TYR A 423 5.10 -11.94 17.73
C TYR A 423 5.85 -10.62 17.93
N MET A 424 5.14 -9.48 17.92
CA MET A 424 5.77 -8.17 18.15
C MET A 424 6.38 -8.04 19.55
N GLU A 425 5.73 -8.56 20.60
CA GLU A 425 6.26 -8.60 21.97
C GLU A 425 7.56 -9.42 22.05
N ASP A 426 7.56 -10.60 21.45
CA ASP A 426 8.73 -11.49 21.41
C ASP A 426 9.91 -10.86 20.63
N HIS A 427 9.62 -9.92 19.72
CA HIS A 427 10.62 -9.23 18.88
C HIS A 427 10.87 -7.77 19.34
N GLY A 428 10.66 -7.49 20.62
CA GLY A 428 11.16 -6.28 21.28
C GLY A 428 10.22 -5.09 21.32
N VAL A 429 8.99 -5.21 20.81
CA VAL A 429 7.95 -4.16 20.98
C VAL A 429 7.34 -4.27 22.38
N LYS A 430 7.37 -3.19 23.16
CA LYS A 430 6.74 -3.15 24.48
C LYS A 430 5.26 -2.77 24.34
N PHE A 431 4.35 -3.37 25.12
CA PHE A 431 2.93 -3.00 25.12
C PHE A 431 2.47 -2.47 26.48
N ALA A 432 1.88 -1.27 26.48
CA ALA A 432 1.18 -0.67 27.61
C ALA A 432 -0.33 -0.83 27.40
N ARG A 433 -0.90 -1.92 27.91
CA ARG A 433 -2.29 -2.33 27.68
C ARG A 433 -3.25 -1.71 28.70
N GLY A 434 -4.47 -1.39 28.27
CA GLY A 434 -5.51 -0.80 29.11
C GLY A 434 -5.25 0.66 29.49
N MET A 435 -4.45 1.39 28.70
CA MET A 435 -4.00 2.75 29.01
C MET A 435 -4.41 3.74 27.92
N ILE A 436 -4.69 4.98 28.32
CA ILE A 436 -5.01 6.11 27.46
C ILE A 436 -4.23 7.32 28.02
N PRO A 437 -3.56 8.12 27.17
CA PRO A 437 -2.89 9.33 27.65
C PRO A 437 -3.92 10.36 28.15
N SER A 438 -3.56 11.12 29.19
CA SER A 438 -4.37 12.26 29.65
C SER A 438 -3.82 13.61 29.19
N LYS A 439 -2.49 13.77 29.09
CA LYS A 439 -1.83 14.98 28.58
C LYS A 439 -0.40 14.69 28.10
N PHE A 440 0.16 15.66 27.37
CA PHE A 440 1.54 15.66 26.89
C PHE A 440 2.22 16.98 27.25
N GLU A 441 3.48 16.93 27.67
CA GLU A 441 4.27 18.12 27.99
C GLU A 441 5.68 18.01 27.40
N LYS A 442 6.27 19.15 27.00
CA LYS A 442 7.69 19.20 26.65
C LYS A 442 8.54 19.29 27.91
N THR A 443 9.55 18.43 27.99
CA THR A 443 10.59 18.50 29.02
C THR A 443 11.65 19.53 28.63
N GLU A 444 12.47 19.96 29.60
CA GLU A 444 13.56 20.93 29.39
C GLU A 444 14.60 20.44 28.35
N ASP A 445 14.81 19.14 28.26
CA ASP A 445 15.71 18.49 27.28
C ASP A 445 15.05 18.25 25.90
N GLY A 446 13.80 18.70 25.70
CA GLY A 446 13.08 18.66 24.42
C GLY A 446 12.31 17.36 24.13
N ARG A 447 12.38 16.36 25.02
CA ARG A 447 11.56 15.15 24.95
C ARG A 447 10.09 15.46 25.25
N THR A 448 9.23 14.48 25.01
CA THR A 448 7.80 14.55 25.34
C THR A 448 7.53 13.66 26.56
N ARG A 449 7.07 14.29 27.64
CA ARG A 449 6.53 13.61 28.82
C ARG A 449 5.07 13.24 28.59
N VAL A 450 4.76 11.98 28.82
CA VAL A 450 3.41 11.43 28.64
C VAL A 450 2.80 11.16 30.01
N PHE A 451 1.53 11.52 30.18
CA PHE A 451 0.78 11.27 31.41
C PHE A 451 -0.38 10.31 31.16
N VAL A 452 -0.65 9.45 32.14
CA VAL A 452 -1.81 8.54 32.17
C VAL A 452 -2.47 8.70 33.54
N ASN A 453 -3.78 8.97 33.56
CA ASN A 453 -4.52 9.30 34.79
C ASN A 453 -3.81 10.38 35.63
N ASP A 454 -3.29 11.41 34.95
CA ASP A 454 -2.57 12.56 35.50
C ASP A 454 -1.28 12.22 36.29
N LYS A 455 -0.77 11.01 36.10
CA LYS A 455 0.53 10.57 36.60
C LYS A 455 1.52 10.45 35.46
N GLU A 456 2.77 10.77 35.73
CA GLU A 456 3.86 10.59 34.77
C GLU A 456 3.96 9.10 34.38
N PHE A 457 3.86 8.84 33.08
CA PHE A 457 4.06 7.51 32.50
C PHE A 457 5.49 7.33 32.02
N GLY A 458 6.04 8.36 31.36
CA GLY A 458 7.45 8.41 30.99
C GLY A 458 7.77 9.44 29.92
N ASP A 459 9.07 9.64 29.71
CA ASP A 459 9.62 10.55 28.70
C ASP A 459 10.06 9.78 27.44
N TYR A 460 9.75 10.37 26.28
CA TYR A 460 9.99 9.81 24.94
C TYR A 460 10.58 10.85 23.99
N ASP A 461 11.48 10.44 23.10
CA ASP A 461 12.03 11.31 22.05
C ASP A 461 10.95 11.63 20.99
N THR A 462 10.09 10.65 20.70
CA THR A 462 8.97 10.79 19.77
C THR A 462 7.70 10.15 20.33
N VAL A 463 6.56 10.83 20.16
CA VAL A 463 5.23 10.25 20.43
C VAL A 463 4.41 10.29 19.15
N LEU A 464 4.04 9.12 18.64
CA LEU A 464 3.28 8.93 17.41
C LEU A 464 1.80 8.62 17.73
N MET A 465 0.90 9.52 17.34
CA MET A 465 -0.54 9.35 17.46
C MET A 465 -1.08 8.58 16.25
N ALA A 466 -1.59 7.38 16.48
CA ALA A 466 -2.15 6.47 15.45
C ALA A 466 -3.53 5.93 15.89
N ILE A 467 -4.39 6.83 16.37
CA ILE A 467 -5.69 6.53 17.00
C ILE A 467 -6.89 6.61 16.04
N GLY A 468 -6.65 6.62 14.73
CA GLY A 468 -7.66 6.68 13.69
C GLY A 468 -7.49 7.89 12.77
N ARG A 469 -8.37 8.01 11.77
CA ARG A 469 -8.40 9.09 10.79
C ARG A 469 -9.81 9.67 10.72
N GLN A 470 -9.90 10.97 10.44
CA GLN A 470 -11.17 11.70 10.30
C GLN A 470 -11.36 12.12 8.84
N GLY A 471 -12.58 11.99 8.32
CA GLY A 471 -12.95 12.52 7.01
C GLY A 471 -12.92 14.05 6.97
N LEU A 472 -12.64 14.60 5.79
CA LEU A 472 -12.44 16.05 5.60
C LEU A 472 -13.69 16.81 5.15
N ALA A 473 -14.90 16.26 5.32
CA ALA A 473 -16.14 16.86 4.82
C ALA A 473 -16.37 18.31 5.33
N ALA A 474 -16.05 18.57 6.60
CA ALA A 474 -16.23 19.89 7.22
C ALA A 474 -15.38 21.00 6.56
N LYS A 475 -14.30 20.64 5.84
CA LYS A 475 -13.43 21.62 5.16
C LYS A 475 -13.96 22.06 3.79
N LEU A 476 -15.05 21.47 3.29
CA LEU A 476 -15.50 21.65 1.91
C LEU A 476 -16.67 22.64 1.73
N ASN A 477 -17.27 23.14 2.81
CA ASN A 477 -18.50 23.95 2.76
C ASN A 477 -19.69 23.21 2.07
N LEU A 478 -19.88 21.94 2.42
CA LEU A 478 -20.89 21.06 1.77
C LEU A 478 -22.33 21.55 1.89
N GLU A 479 -22.66 22.34 2.93
CA GLU A 479 -24.00 22.92 3.09
C GLU A 479 -24.39 23.80 1.90
N ALA A 480 -23.45 24.55 1.32
CA ALA A 480 -23.72 25.41 0.18
C ALA A 480 -24.18 24.63 -1.06
N ALA A 481 -23.74 23.38 -1.19
CA ALA A 481 -24.18 22.46 -2.23
C ALA A 481 -25.36 21.57 -1.81
N GLY A 482 -25.79 21.61 -0.54
CA GLY A 482 -26.82 20.74 0.01
C GLY A 482 -26.38 19.28 0.25
N VAL A 483 -25.07 18.99 0.28
CA VAL A 483 -24.54 17.63 0.47
C VAL A 483 -24.51 17.27 1.96
N LYS A 484 -25.07 16.10 2.30
CA LYS A 484 -25.12 15.59 3.67
C LYS A 484 -23.88 14.76 4.02
N TYR A 485 -23.39 14.91 5.25
CA TYR A 485 -22.28 14.14 5.79
C TYR A 485 -22.51 13.83 7.27
N ASP A 486 -21.81 12.82 7.78
CA ASP A 486 -21.84 12.47 9.20
C ASP A 486 -20.86 13.36 9.99
N PRO A 487 -21.34 14.23 10.90
CA PRO A 487 -20.47 15.10 11.68
C PRO A 487 -19.56 14.34 12.66
N LYS A 488 -19.88 13.09 13.02
CA LYS A 488 -19.08 12.30 13.97
C LYS A 488 -17.77 11.83 13.34
N ASN A 489 -17.81 11.30 12.13
CA ASN A 489 -16.63 10.76 11.43
C ASN A 489 -16.18 11.63 10.24
N GLY A 490 -16.92 12.69 9.90
CA GLY A 490 -16.57 13.64 8.84
C GLY A 490 -16.68 13.05 7.44
N LYS A 491 -17.48 12.00 7.24
CA LYS A 491 -17.65 11.31 5.95
C LYS A 491 -18.96 11.64 5.26
N ILE A 492 -18.94 11.65 3.94
CA ILE A 492 -20.08 11.99 3.08
C ILE A 492 -20.97 10.76 2.90
N PHE A 493 -22.28 10.92 3.07
CA PHE A 493 -23.23 9.84 2.78
C PHE A 493 -23.38 9.65 1.26
N VAL A 494 -23.31 8.40 0.83
CA VAL A 494 -23.47 8.01 -0.57
C VAL A 494 -24.37 6.78 -0.71
N ASP A 495 -24.99 6.64 -1.87
CA ASP A 495 -25.66 5.40 -2.28
C ASP A 495 -24.66 4.36 -2.81
N ASP A 496 -25.17 3.20 -3.23
CA ASP A 496 -24.40 2.09 -3.82
C ASP A 496 -23.66 2.43 -5.12
N ALA A 497 -24.06 3.52 -5.79
CA ALA A 497 -23.43 4.04 -6.99
C ALA A 497 -22.43 5.18 -6.71
N ASP A 498 -22.06 5.39 -5.44
CA ASP A 498 -21.15 6.45 -4.97
C ASP A 498 -21.71 7.88 -5.16
N THR A 499 -23.03 8.00 -5.35
CA THR A 499 -23.72 9.27 -5.54
C THR A 499 -24.19 9.81 -4.20
N THR A 500 -23.99 11.11 -3.98
CA THR A 500 -24.50 11.77 -2.77
C THR A 500 -26.01 12.02 -2.87
N ASN A 501 -26.61 12.67 -1.88
CA ASN A 501 -28.00 13.13 -1.98
C ASN A 501 -28.20 14.25 -3.03
N VAL A 502 -27.14 14.75 -3.66
CA VAL A 502 -27.16 15.74 -4.73
C VAL A 502 -26.73 15.05 -6.03
N PRO A 503 -27.60 14.91 -7.04
CA PRO A 503 -27.39 13.98 -8.16
C PRO A 503 -26.13 14.18 -9.00
N ASN A 504 -25.60 15.40 -9.08
CA ASN A 504 -24.39 15.70 -9.86
C ASN A 504 -23.10 15.60 -9.03
N ILE A 505 -23.20 15.33 -7.73
CA ILE A 505 -22.07 15.23 -6.79
C ILE A 505 -21.92 13.79 -6.31
N THR A 506 -20.71 13.27 -6.47
CA THR A 506 -20.30 11.91 -6.09
C THR A 506 -19.17 11.97 -5.07
N ALA A 507 -18.99 10.91 -4.26
CA ALA A 507 -17.87 10.82 -3.33
C ALA A 507 -17.29 9.40 -3.29
N ILE A 508 -15.95 9.28 -3.33
CA ILE A 508 -15.25 7.99 -3.40
C ILE A 508 -14.05 7.93 -2.45
N GLY A 509 -13.62 6.70 -2.13
CA GLY A 509 -12.50 6.46 -1.21
C GLY A 509 -12.86 6.79 0.23
N ASP A 510 -11.86 7.13 1.05
CA ASP A 510 -12.02 7.19 2.51
C ASP A 510 -13.04 8.24 3.00
N ILE A 511 -13.34 9.25 2.17
CA ILE A 511 -14.36 10.28 2.48
C ILE A 511 -15.79 9.74 2.38
N ALA A 512 -16.02 8.66 1.62
CA ALA A 512 -17.34 8.06 1.44
C ALA A 512 -17.71 7.18 2.65
N HIS A 513 -18.86 7.47 3.25
CA HIS A 513 -19.34 6.76 4.42
C HIS A 513 -19.61 5.27 4.12
N GLY A 514 -19.18 4.38 5.01
CA GLY A 514 -19.37 2.94 4.85
C GLY A 514 -18.50 2.25 3.78
N ARG A 515 -17.60 2.97 3.10
CA ARG A 515 -16.66 2.39 2.13
C ARG A 515 -15.35 1.96 2.81
N LEU A 516 -14.67 0.97 2.21
CA LEU A 516 -13.37 0.49 2.66
C LEU A 516 -12.27 1.51 2.36
N GLU A 517 -11.45 1.82 3.36
CA GLU A 517 -10.39 2.83 3.31
C GLU A 517 -9.07 2.26 2.74
N LEU A 518 -9.12 1.78 1.50
CA LEU A 518 -7.98 1.12 0.83
C LEU A 518 -7.71 1.74 -0.54
N THR A 519 -6.42 1.90 -0.86
CA THR A 519 -5.96 2.50 -2.12
C THR A 519 -6.50 1.79 -3.37
N PRO A 520 -6.41 0.46 -3.50
CA PRO A 520 -6.95 -0.23 -4.68
C PRO A 520 -8.48 -0.06 -4.81
N VAL A 521 -9.19 0.00 -3.66
CA VAL A 521 -10.63 0.25 -3.63
C VAL A 521 -10.95 1.63 -4.19
N ALA A 522 -10.27 2.68 -3.72
CA ALA A 522 -10.49 4.05 -4.20
C ALA A 522 -10.15 4.21 -5.69
N ILE A 523 -9.07 3.57 -6.16
CA ILE A 523 -8.69 3.58 -7.59
C ILE A 523 -9.77 2.90 -8.43
N GLN A 524 -10.22 1.72 -8.00
CA GLN A 524 -11.20 0.93 -8.75
C GLN A 524 -12.57 1.61 -8.77
N SER A 525 -13.03 2.14 -7.63
CA SER A 525 -14.31 2.86 -7.53
C SER A 525 -14.30 4.12 -8.42
N GLY A 526 -13.21 4.89 -8.41
CA GLY A 526 -13.06 6.06 -9.29
C GLY A 526 -13.11 5.71 -10.78
N LYS A 527 -12.40 4.66 -11.21
CA LYS A 527 -12.44 4.19 -12.61
C LYS A 527 -13.83 3.70 -13.02
N PHE A 528 -14.48 2.90 -12.18
CA PHE A 528 -15.84 2.40 -12.46
C PHE A 528 -16.85 3.53 -12.51
N LEU A 529 -16.80 4.48 -11.58
CA LEU A 529 -17.68 5.63 -11.57
C LEU A 529 -17.53 6.47 -12.85
N VAL A 530 -16.31 6.77 -13.29
CA VAL A 530 -16.07 7.48 -14.56
C VAL A 530 -16.62 6.72 -15.76
N ASN A 531 -16.45 5.40 -15.81
CA ASN A 531 -17.04 4.58 -16.87
C ASN A 531 -18.58 4.61 -16.86
N ARG A 532 -19.21 4.75 -15.69
CA ARG A 532 -20.67 4.94 -15.60
C ARG A 532 -21.09 6.32 -16.11
N LEU A 533 -20.39 7.36 -15.66
CA LEU A 533 -20.71 8.75 -16.00
C LEU A 533 -20.54 9.03 -17.50
N PHE A 534 -19.51 8.48 -18.14
CA PHE A 534 -19.12 8.89 -19.49
C PHE A 534 -18.96 7.74 -20.49
N GLY A 535 -19.02 6.49 -20.04
CA GLY A 535 -18.70 5.31 -20.86
C GLY A 535 -19.86 4.33 -21.04
N GLY A 536 -21.07 4.66 -20.56
CA GLY A 536 -22.26 3.81 -20.68
C GLY A 536 -22.20 2.52 -19.86
N SER A 537 -21.26 2.40 -18.91
CA SER A 537 -21.20 1.24 -18.03
C SER A 537 -22.28 1.30 -16.95
N SER A 538 -22.79 0.15 -16.53
CA SER A 538 -23.64 0.00 -15.34
C SER A 538 -22.90 -0.66 -14.16
N LYS A 539 -21.59 -0.94 -14.31
CA LYS A 539 -20.83 -1.72 -13.32
C LYS A 539 -20.55 -0.89 -12.07
N LEU A 540 -21.00 -1.41 -10.92
CA LEU A 540 -20.71 -0.86 -9.59
C LEU A 540 -19.39 -1.41 -9.04
N MET A 541 -18.83 -0.70 -8.06
CA MET A 541 -17.74 -1.24 -7.27
C MET A 541 -18.28 -2.32 -6.33
N ASP A 542 -17.59 -3.46 -6.30
CA ASP A 542 -17.90 -4.54 -5.37
C ASP A 542 -16.96 -4.43 -4.16
N TYR A 543 -17.55 -4.11 -3.01
CA TYR A 543 -16.85 -3.94 -1.74
C TYR A 543 -16.79 -5.23 -0.91
N THR A 544 -17.34 -6.33 -1.42
CA THR A 544 -17.31 -7.63 -0.73
C THR A 544 -15.97 -8.33 -0.95
N ASN A 545 -15.49 -9.04 0.09
CA ASN A 545 -14.29 -9.87 0.05
C ASN A 545 -13.05 -9.17 -0.55
N VAL A 546 -12.85 -7.90 -0.21
CA VAL A 546 -11.63 -7.17 -0.59
C VAL A 546 -10.49 -7.63 0.30
N ALA A 547 -9.47 -8.22 -0.31
CA ALA A 547 -8.28 -8.66 0.42
C ALA A 547 -7.52 -7.48 1.03
N THR A 548 -6.94 -7.72 2.20
CA THR A 548 -6.17 -6.75 2.97
C THR A 548 -4.90 -7.40 3.52
N THR A 549 -3.84 -6.61 3.66
CA THR A 549 -2.61 -7.05 4.32
C THR A 549 -2.13 -6.00 5.31
N VAL A 550 -1.87 -6.44 6.54
CA VAL A 550 -1.21 -5.67 7.60
C VAL A 550 0.28 -6.04 7.58
N PHE A 551 1.14 -5.05 7.35
CA PHE A 551 2.58 -5.24 7.17
C PHE A 551 3.32 -5.00 8.50
N THR A 552 2.95 -5.80 9.50
CA THR A 552 3.69 -5.95 10.76
C THR A 552 4.97 -6.77 10.54
N PRO A 553 5.90 -6.85 11.51
CA PRO A 553 7.16 -7.60 11.36
C PRO A 553 6.94 -9.02 10.82
N LEU A 554 5.89 -9.69 11.34
CA LEU A 554 5.26 -10.82 10.66
C LEU A 554 3.98 -10.34 9.96
N GLU A 555 3.93 -10.45 8.63
CA GLU A 555 2.82 -9.91 7.84
C GLU A 555 1.54 -10.75 8.01
N PHE A 556 0.39 -10.08 7.95
CA PHE A 556 -0.91 -10.71 8.03
C PHE A 556 -1.77 -10.36 6.81
N GLY A 557 -2.03 -11.35 5.96
CA GLY A 557 -2.93 -11.26 4.81
C GLY A 557 -4.28 -11.91 5.12
N THR A 558 -5.37 -11.26 4.70
CA THR A 558 -6.72 -11.78 4.90
C THR A 558 -7.66 -11.41 3.75
N VAL A 559 -8.65 -12.26 3.50
CA VAL A 559 -9.78 -12.00 2.63
C VAL A 559 -11.02 -12.71 3.15
N GLY A 560 -12.19 -12.07 3.00
CA GLY A 560 -13.46 -12.61 3.48
C GLY A 560 -13.74 -12.29 4.94
N LEU A 561 -14.55 -13.12 5.59
CA LEU A 561 -14.97 -12.94 6.98
C LEU A 561 -13.86 -13.32 7.97
N SER A 562 -13.81 -12.60 9.09
CA SER A 562 -13.13 -13.11 10.28
C SER A 562 -13.88 -14.33 10.82
N GLU A 563 -13.21 -15.14 11.64
CA GLU A 563 -13.86 -16.23 12.38
C GLU A 563 -14.96 -15.68 13.29
N ASP A 564 -14.71 -14.55 13.97
CA ASP A 564 -15.66 -13.89 14.85
C ASP A 564 -16.94 -13.45 14.10
N ASP A 565 -16.80 -12.80 12.94
CA ASP A 565 -17.93 -12.35 12.12
C ASP A 565 -18.67 -13.53 11.47
N ALA A 566 -17.95 -14.59 11.09
CA ALA A 566 -18.55 -15.80 10.56
C ALA A 566 -19.37 -16.54 11.63
N LEU A 567 -18.87 -16.60 12.87
CA LEU A 567 -19.59 -17.13 14.02
C LEU A 567 -20.85 -16.30 14.32
N GLU A 568 -20.77 -14.98 14.29
CA GLU A 568 -21.93 -14.10 14.48
C GLU A 568 -23.00 -14.32 13.40
N LYS A 569 -22.57 -14.44 12.14
CA LYS A 569 -23.47 -14.51 10.99
C LYS A 569 -24.09 -15.89 10.73
N TYR A 570 -23.32 -16.97 10.88
CA TYR A 570 -23.73 -18.33 10.54
C TYR A 570 -23.96 -19.22 11.78
N GLY A 571 -23.54 -18.76 12.96
CA GLY A 571 -23.57 -19.55 14.20
C GLY A 571 -22.49 -20.62 14.24
N LYS A 572 -22.21 -21.14 15.45
CA LYS A 572 -21.16 -22.15 15.69
C LYS A 572 -21.35 -23.43 14.87
N SER A 573 -22.59 -23.85 14.62
CA SER A 573 -22.89 -25.04 13.79
C SER A 573 -22.91 -24.78 12.29
N GLY A 574 -22.85 -23.51 11.87
CA GLY A 574 -22.89 -23.11 10.47
C GLY A 574 -21.52 -22.94 9.83
N ILE A 575 -20.44 -22.98 10.64
CA ILE A 575 -19.06 -22.84 10.14
C ILE A 575 -18.18 -23.99 10.61
N GLU A 576 -17.15 -24.25 9.82
CA GLU A 576 -16.02 -25.11 10.19
C GLU A 576 -14.72 -24.34 9.96
N VAL A 577 -13.77 -24.43 10.89
CA VAL A 577 -12.50 -23.69 10.79
C VAL A 577 -11.35 -24.66 10.70
N TYR A 578 -10.60 -24.59 9.61
CA TYR A 578 -9.42 -25.39 9.38
C TYR A 578 -8.16 -24.54 9.55
N HIS A 579 -7.17 -25.06 10.25
CA HIS A 579 -6.00 -24.27 10.60
C HIS A 579 -4.71 -25.07 10.68
N GLY A 580 -3.58 -24.37 10.58
CA GLY A 580 -2.29 -25.01 10.49
C GLY A 580 -1.16 -24.04 10.81
N TYR A 581 -0.13 -24.52 11.49
CA TYR A 581 1.17 -23.87 11.45
C TYR A 581 1.90 -24.24 10.17
N GLN A 582 2.71 -23.32 9.66
CA GLN A 582 3.66 -23.59 8.57
C GLN A 582 5.02 -23.06 8.99
N HIS A 583 6.09 -23.83 8.84
CA HIS A 583 7.43 -23.31 9.10
C HIS A 583 8.14 -23.06 7.76
N PRO A 584 8.32 -21.78 7.34
CA PRO A 584 8.95 -21.45 6.07
C PRO A 584 10.29 -22.15 5.88
N LEU A 585 10.56 -22.66 4.67
CA LEU A 585 11.80 -23.36 4.39
C LEU A 585 13.02 -22.45 4.60
N GLU A 586 12.87 -21.18 4.24
CA GLU A 586 13.89 -20.12 4.39
C GLU A 586 14.30 -19.92 5.85
N TRP A 587 13.45 -20.29 6.81
CA TRP A 587 13.70 -20.16 8.24
C TRP A 587 14.33 -21.42 8.86
N ARG A 588 14.28 -22.57 8.18
CA ARG A 588 14.66 -23.87 8.78
C ARG A 588 16.12 -23.96 9.21
N CYS A 589 17.02 -23.24 8.55
CA CYS A 589 18.45 -23.23 8.92
C CYS A 589 18.75 -22.35 10.13
N ASN A 590 17.91 -21.36 10.42
CA ASN A 590 18.04 -20.51 11.60
C ASN A 590 17.24 -21.10 12.77
N HIS A 591 17.93 -21.77 13.70
CA HIS A 591 17.28 -22.44 14.82
C HIS A 591 16.59 -21.51 15.83
N ASP A 592 16.87 -20.21 15.77
CA ASP A 592 16.23 -19.19 16.61
C ASP A 592 14.84 -18.79 16.05
N ARG A 593 14.54 -19.15 14.79
CA ARG A 593 13.22 -18.91 14.21
C ARG A 593 12.16 -19.79 14.87
N SER A 594 11.06 -19.16 15.29
CA SER A 594 9.92 -19.87 15.86
C SER A 594 9.27 -20.79 14.82
N LYS A 595 9.08 -22.05 15.21
CA LYS A 595 8.38 -23.06 14.39
C LYS A 595 6.88 -22.81 14.30
N THR A 596 6.30 -22.08 15.24
CA THR A 596 4.85 -21.85 15.36
C THR A 596 4.44 -20.40 15.15
N ALA A 597 5.33 -19.55 14.63
CA ALA A 597 5.02 -18.14 14.37
C ALA A 597 4.06 -17.97 13.18
N CYS A 598 4.34 -18.65 12.06
CA CYS A 598 3.50 -18.57 10.88
C CYS A 598 2.29 -19.49 11.02
N TYR A 599 1.10 -18.94 10.79
CA TYR A 599 -0.18 -19.61 11.03
C TYR A 599 -1.17 -19.24 9.93
N MET A 600 -1.95 -20.23 9.50
CA MET A 600 -2.97 -20.06 8.48
C MET A 600 -4.28 -20.64 8.97
N LYS A 601 -5.39 -20.01 8.61
CA LYS A 601 -6.72 -20.57 8.83
C LYS A 601 -7.70 -20.24 7.72
N MET A 602 -8.62 -21.17 7.50
CA MET A 602 -9.67 -21.13 6.51
C MET A 602 -11.01 -21.36 7.21
N VAL A 603 -11.93 -20.43 7.05
CA VAL A 603 -13.29 -20.48 7.60
C VAL A 603 -14.23 -20.89 6.48
N CYS A 604 -14.95 -21.99 6.66
CA CYS A 604 -15.84 -22.57 5.65
C CYS A 604 -17.31 -22.59 6.11
N ASP A 605 -18.24 -22.47 5.16
CA ASP A 605 -19.67 -22.69 5.36
C ASP A 605 -19.97 -24.20 5.35
N VAL A 606 -20.55 -24.73 6.43
CA VAL A 606 -20.87 -26.16 6.57
C VAL A 606 -21.92 -26.63 5.55
N SER A 607 -22.79 -25.74 5.09
CA SER A 607 -23.92 -26.11 4.21
C SER A 607 -23.52 -26.39 2.76
N ASN A 608 -22.43 -25.79 2.29
CA ASN A 608 -22.05 -25.80 0.88
C ASN A 608 -20.53 -25.80 0.64
N ASP A 609 -19.73 -25.92 1.70
CA ASP A 609 -18.28 -25.99 1.69
C ASP A 609 -17.56 -24.74 1.12
N LYS A 610 -18.27 -23.62 0.92
CA LYS A 610 -17.65 -22.38 0.45
C LYS A 610 -16.69 -21.82 1.48
N VAL A 611 -15.56 -21.31 0.99
CA VAL A 611 -14.61 -20.57 1.82
C VAL A 611 -15.17 -19.17 2.08
N LEU A 612 -15.54 -18.92 3.34
CA LEU A 612 -16.07 -17.65 3.83
C LEU A 612 -14.95 -16.66 4.17
N GLY A 613 -13.79 -17.16 4.59
CA GLY A 613 -12.63 -16.35 4.93
C GLY A 613 -11.32 -17.14 4.92
N LEU A 614 -10.24 -16.49 4.53
CA LEU A 614 -8.89 -17.04 4.54
C LEU A 614 -7.93 -16.05 5.18
N HIS A 615 -7.10 -16.54 6.08
CA HIS A 615 -6.22 -15.73 6.93
C HIS A 615 -4.83 -16.36 6.95
N VAL A 616 -3.80 -15.56 6.66
CA VAL A 616 -2.41 -16.01 6.55
C VAL A 616 -1.51 -15.05 7.32
N LEU A 617 -0.88 -15.54 8.38
CA LEU A 617 0.17 -14.85 9.13
C LEU A 617 1.51 -15.49 8.76
N GLY A 618 2.38 -14.74 8.08
CA GLY A 618 3.65 -15.25 7.57
C GLY A 618 4.39 -14.27 6.66
N PRO A 619 5.61 -14.60 6.20
CA PRO A 619 6.34 -13.77 5.25
C PRO A 619 5.59 -13.68 3.92
N ASN A 620 5.59 -12.51 3.27
CA ASN A 620 4.94 -12.27 1.97
C ASN A 620 3.42 -12.53 1.97
N ALA A 621 2.73 -12.28 3.08
CA ALA A 621 1.31 -12.58 3.22
C ALA A 621 0.42 -11.86 2.21
N GLY A 622 0.83 -10.66 1.78
CA GLY A 622 0.13 -9.93 0.71
C GLY A 622 0.21 -10.61 -0.65
N GLU A 623 1.38 -11.16 -1.00
CA GLU A 623 1.56 -11.87 -2.27
C GLU A 623 0.75 -13.17 -2.28
N MET A 624 0.73 -13.88 -1.14
CA MET A 624 -0.03 -15.12 -0.97
C MET A 624 -1.53 -14.91 -1.07
N ILE A 625 -2.08 -13.94 -0.32
CA ILE A 625 -3.55 -13.78 -0.21
C ILE A 625 -4.19 -13.24 -1.50
N GLN A 626 -3.43 -12.54 -2.35
CA GLN A 626 -3.95 -11.91 -3.55
C GLN A 626 -4.52 -12.91 -4.56
N GLY A 627 -3.90 -14.09 -4.70
CA GLY A 627 -4.41 -15.16 -5.57
C GLY A 627 -5.71 -15.76 -5.05
N PHE A 628 -5.77 -16.07 -3.75
CA PHE A 628 -6.97 -16.62 -3.11
C PHE A 628 -8.14 -15.64 -3.08
N ALA A 629 -7.89 -14.33 -3.07
CA ALA A 629 -8.94 -13.34 -3.18
C ALA A 629 -9.74 -13.48 -4.48
N VAL A 630 -9.09 -13.84 -5.58
CA VAL A 630 -9.75 -14.13 -6.86
C VAL A 630 -10.58 -15.41 -6.74
N ALA A 631 -10.02 -16.47 -6.16
CA ALA A 631 -10.72 -17.74 -5.97
C ALA A 631 -11.98 -17.59 -5.09
N ILE A 632 -11.88 -16.87 -3.98
CA ILE A 632 -13.01 -16.58 -3.08
C ILE A 632 -14.07 -15.72 -3.78
N LYS A 633 -13.66 -14.77 -4.63
CA LYS A 633 -14.59 -14.02 -5.47
C LYS A 633 -15.33 -14.89 -6.48
N CYS A 634 -14.72 -15.99 -6.94
CA CYS A 634 -15.35 -17.02 -7.75
C CYS A 634 -16.18 -18.03 -6.94
N GLY A 635 -16.25 -17.89 -5.61
CA GLY A 635 -17.00 -18.79 -4.74
C GLY A 635 -16.35 -20.16 -4.53
N VAL A 636 -15.01 -20.20 -4.47
CA VAL A 636 -14.24 -21.44 -4.24
C VAL A 636 -14.71 -22.19 -2.98
N THR A 637 -14.75 -23.51 -3.08
CA THR A 637 -14.98 -24.42 -1.94
C THR A 637 -13.67 -24.93 -1.38
N ARG A 638 -13.69 -25.42 -0.14
CA ARG A 638 -12.52 -26.08 0.44
C ARG A 638 -12.12 -27.31 -0.38
N ASP A 639 -13.07 -28.08 -0.90
CA ASP A 639 -12.78 -29.23 -1.74
C ASP A 639 -11.92 -28.86 -2.96
N ILE A 640 -12.25 -27.77 -3.67
CA ILE A 640 -11.43 -27.28 -4.80
C ILE A 640 -10.02 -26.87 -4.33
N ILE A 641 -9.89 -26.26 -3.16
CA ILE A 641 -8.58 -25.90 -2.60
C ILE A 641 -7.76 -27.16 -2.29
N ASN A 642 -8.36 -28.20 -1.71
CA ASN A 642 -7.66 -29.45 -1.39
C ASN A 642 -7.31 -30.28 -2.63
N GLU A 643 -8.11 -30.20 -3.70
CA GLU A 643 -7.79 -30.81 -5.00
C GLU A 643 -6.65 -30.08 -5.73
N THR A 644 -6.39 -28.82 -5.36
CA THR A 644 -5.32 -28.03 -5.97
C THR A 644 -3.96 -28.51 -5.50
N VAL A 645 -3.10 -28.89 -6.46
CA VAL A 645 -1.72 -29.31 -6.16
C VAL A 645 -0.89 -28.09 -5.76
N GLY A 646 -0.35 -28.12 -4.53
CA GLY A 646 0.54 -27.08 -4.01
C GLY A 646 1.87 -26.99 -4.77
N ILE A 647 2.43 -25.79 -4.83
CA ILE A 647 3.78 -25.56 -5.35
C ILE A 647 4.77 -25.79 -4.21
N HIS A 648 5.69 -26.74 -4.38
CA HIS A 648 6.65 -27.11 -3.34
C HIS A 648 8.10 -26.74 -3.73
N PRO A 649 8.90 -26.16 -2.81
CA PRO A 649 8.54 -25.68 -1.48
C PRO A 649 8.02 -24.24 -1.52
N THR A 650 6.85 -23.98 -0.94
CA THR A 650 6.34 -22.61 -0.72
C THR A 650 5.60 -22.49 0.62
N VAL A 651 5.56 -21.28 1.19
CA VAL A 651 4.82 -21.07 2.45
C VAL A 651 3.33 -21.36 2.26
N VAL A 652 2.74 -20.90 1.16
CA VAL A 652 1.30 -20.97 0.93
C VAL A 652 0.76 -22.33 0.52
N GLU A 653 1.62 -23.29 0.15
CA GLU A 653 1.19 -24.66 -0.18
C GLU A 653 0.38 -25.29 0.97
N LYS A 654 0.65 -24.86 2.22
CA LYS A 654 -0.09 -25.32 3.40
C LYS A 654 -1.60 -25.07 3.32
N VAL A 655 -2.05 -24.05 2.60
CA VAL A 655 -3.48 -23.78 2.39
C VAL A 655 -4.18 -24.94 1.68
N CYS A 656 -3.48 -25.64 0.78
CA CYS A 656 -4.00 -26.81 0.06
C CYS A 656 -4.02 -28.09 0.93
N ASP A 657 -3.46 -28.04 2.14
CA ASP A 657 -3.35 -29.16 3.09
C ASP A 657 -3.79 -28.73 4.51
N LEU A 658 -4.82 -27.89 4.61
CA LEU A 658 -5.45 -27.54 5.88
C LEU A 658 -6.49 -28.60 6.27
N THR A 659 -6.04 -29.66 6.92
CA THR A 659 -6.89 -30.79 7.34
C THR A 659 -7.36 -30.70 8.79
N GLU A 660 -6.59 -30.06 9.66
CA GLU A 660 -6.90 -29.96 11.09
C GLU A 660 -8.04 -28.99 11.36
N ILE A 661 -9.08 -29.49 12.05
CA ILE A 661 -10.24 -28.71 12.48
C ILE A 661 -9.96 -28.08 13.83
N LYS A 662 -10.19 -26.77 13.93
CA LYS A 662 -10.04 -26.00 15.16
C LYS A 662 -11.09 -26.45 16.19
N LYS A 663 -10.62 -26.98 17.32
CA LYS A 663 -11.47 -27.38 18.45
C LYS A 663 -11.25 -26.44 19.64
N GLU A 664 -12.34 -26.07 20.30
CA GLU A 664 -12.29 -25.17 21.44
C GLU A 664 -11.46 -25.76 22.59
N GLY A 665 -10.51 -24.98 23.11
CA GLY A 665 -9.62 -25.39 24.21
C GLY A 665 -8.55 -26.41 23.83
N VAL A 666 -8.44 -26.81 22.56
CA VAL A 666 -7.41 -27.74 22.08
C VAL A 666 -6.31 -26.95 21.38
N ALA A 667 -5.09 -27.06 21.89
CA ALA A 667 -3.92 -26.49 21.22
C ALA A 667 -3.61 -27.30 19.95
N LEU A 668 -3.28 -26.60 18.87
CA LEU A 668 -2.78 -27.23 17.66
C LEU A 668 -1.34 -27.71 17.90
N ASP A 669 -1.03 -28.94 17.50
CA ASP A 669 0.32 -29.45 17.55
C ASP A 669 1.26 -28.61 16.66
N GLY A 670 2.51 -28.43 17.10
CA GLY A 670 3.52 -27.72 16.30
C GLY A 670 3.81 -28.46 14.98
N PRO A 671 4.35 -27.76 13.96
CA PRO A 671 4.64 -28.42 12.69
C PRO A 671 5.66 -29.55 12.90
N ALA A 672 5.37 -30.71 12.29
CA ALA A 672 6.30 -31.82 12.26
C ALA A 672 7.61 -31.42 11.54
N ASN A 673 8.75 -31.96 11.95
CA ASN A 673 10.06 -31.69 11.33
C ASN A 673 10.23 -32.35 9.94
N CYS A 674 9.14 -32.71 9.25
CA CYS A 674 9.19 -33.45 8.00
C CYS A 674 9.49 -32.50 6.83
#